data_AF-A0A951TDZ6-F1
#
_entry.id   AF-A0A951TDZ6-F1
#
_cell.length_a   1.000
_cell.length_b   1.000
_cell.length_c   1.000
_cell.angle_alpha   90.00
_cell.angle_beta   90.00
_cell.angle_gamma   90.00
#
_symmetry.space_group_name_H-M   'P 1'
#
loop_
_entity.id
_entity.type
_entity.pdbx_description
1 polymer ?
#
loop_
_entity_poly.entity_id
_entity_poly.type
_entity_poly.pdbx_seq_one_letter_code
_entity_poly.pdbx_strand_id
1 'polypeptide(L)'
;MPEEPTDSCRPGKAPVCVGRVSIAAVFLLALLLRLPGLGRPAWIDEVITLEWAARPYAEIFAGNITPFMTATARTMLLLFGSEAMADEMTVRLPHLVFGMAGIFALYVFLRRAFGFLPALAAALFLATLPRHAAYSQEARYYAFAMLAQTGLIAAVFMTVRRFRPAALALVFASTALGIFNHLSFVFALAALAGVGGVLLLLKKDAPRPVRLRRAALFGLVCAAGVGAALTPSMAFSESGRFQKVLGMLHLTGAAPLSDALADDMAEEDAPPPNPKFRLEWGAYWGDYLPYHYLGARRAAVFYPSLLLAVGGLLWLLFHHRALAFLLGALMLVHTPFFFIDAGHTWSPRYFVVQIVALAMLSGFGVVGLAERFQRRRAAVFGVALLYAAFLCLGRAPAYELRHSSHTDLGMKEVARTLAREALPRDTIAIVGAQWGWRPSRVLKYYLERELAQNPSLWSGLSFADCRELADLDRALAARAPNANVWVLSQGAEKWPAGVAQLAQGPAETVADAGLSLLWVYGCGTVNLLGGGDFEEPLDGLEMPKEGVLVSGDEAYGGGRSFRADVSPDKDVEKRPMPTVWFSPVRDPQGSPGPAVLEDGVTYSLSLRLKCADLLPGKFPSRVLRVMVSGREPSGKSYFGDFLRISGTHDWRRYEVQLVPGLNLPSGLRDIKVGVGNRGGSGTFWVDNLQLEKQPRPTPFTRSARTDPSGGGG
;
A
#
# COMPACT_ATOMS: atom_id res chain seq x y z
N MET A 1 -63.85 -11.31 44.86
CA MET A 1 -63.01 -11.62 43.69
C MET A 1 -62.77 -10.31 42.95
N PRO A 2 -61.55 -9.78 42.91
CA PRO A 2 -61.22 -8.64 42.06
C PRO A 2 -60.58 -9.09 40.74
N GLU A 3 -60.89 -8.31 39.71
CA GLU A 3 -60.62 -8.49 38.29
C GLU A 3 -59.12 -8.55 37.94
N GLU A 4 -58.75 -9.49 37.06
CA GLU A 4 -57.47 -9.50 36.36
C GLU A 4 -57.45 -8.43 35.26
N PRO A 5 -56.38 -7.62 35.15
CA PRO A 5 -56.23 -6.69 34.04
C PRO A 5 -55.78 -7.43 32.77
N THR A 6 -56.50 -7.17 31.68
CA THR A 6 -56.32 -7.72 30.35
C THR A 6 -54.97 -7.31 29.72
N ASP A 7 -54.19 -8.32 29.38
CA ASP A 7 -52.91 -8.25 28.67
C ASP A 7 -53.16 -7.89 27.19
N SER A 8 -53.02 -6.61 26.81
CA SER A 8 -53.13 -6.18 25.40
C SER A 8 -52.16 -5.06 25.03
N CYS A 9 -50.89 -5.40 24.77
CA CYS A 9 -50.08 -4.77 23.72
C CYS A 9 -48.74 -5.50 23.51
N ARG A 10 -48.74 -6.60 22.73
CA ARG A 10 -47.50 -7.19 22.19
C ARG A 10 -47.15 -6.48 20.86
N PRO A 11 -45.92 -5.95 20.66
CA PRO A 11 -45.54 -5.36 19.39
C PRO A 11 -45.40 -6.46 18.32
N GLY A 12 -45.98 -6.19 17.14
CA GLY A 12 -46.09 -7.12 16.02
C GLY A 12 -44.78 -7.77 15.60
N LYS A 13 -44.80 -9.11 15.50
CA LYS A 13 -43.73 -9.89 14.87
C LYS A 13 -43.76 -9.61 13.37
N ALA A 14 -42.78 -8.88 12.84
CA ALA A 14 -42.56 -8.83 11.40
C ALA A 14 -42.41 -10.25 10.82
N PRO A 15 -42.89 -10.55 9.60
CA PRO A 15 -42.77 -11.87 9.00
C PRO A 15 -41.30 -12.29 8.91
N VAL A 16 -41.01 -13.52 9.33
CA VAL A 16 -39.63 -14.07 9.40
C VAL A 16 -38.88 -13.95 8.07
N CYS A 17 -39.60 -13.98 6.94
CA CYS A 17 -39.04 -13.80 5.59
C CYS A 17 -38.50 -12.39 5.35
N VAL A 18 -39.21 -11.34 5.78
CA VAL A 18 -38.79 -9.94 5.63
C VAL A 18 -37.52 -9.66 6.44
N GLY A 19 -37.41 -10.26 7.63
CA GLY A 19 -36.22 -10.13 8.48
C GLY A 19 -34.96 -10.80 7.91
N ARG A 20 -35.10 -11.91 7.17
CA ARG A 20 -33.98 -12.64 6.55
C ARG A 20 -33.46 -11.93 5.29
N VAL A 21 -34.36 -11.43 4.45
CA VAL A 21 -34.00 -10.67 3.25
C VAL A 21 -33.28 -9.36 3.62
N SER A 22 -33.71 -8.71 4.70
CA SER A 22 -33.12 -7.44 5.14
C SER A 22 -31.66 -7.56 5.60
N ILE A 23 -31.30 -8.62 6.35
CA ILE A 23 -29.91 -8.79 6.80
C ILE A 23 -29.02 -9.28 5.66
N ALA A 24 -29.50 -10.16 4.78
CA ALA A 24 -28.74 -10.58 3.60
C ALA A 24 -28.36 -9.39 2.71
N ALA A 25 -29.28 -8.43 2.54
CA ALA A 25 -29.00 -7.18 1.82
C ALA A 25 -27.90 -6.33 2.49
N VAL A 26 -27.91 -6.21 3.82
CA VAL A 26 -26.84 -5.50 4.56
C VAL A 26 -25.49 -6.20 4.39
N PHE A 27 -25.46 -7.52 4.38
CA PHE A 27 -24.23 -8.29 4.16
C PHE A 27 -23.71 -8.17 2.74
N LEU A 28 -24.58 -8.27 1.75
CA LEU A 28 -24.20 -8.08 0.35
C LEU A 28 -23.68 -6.66 0.13
N LEU A 29 -24.35 -5.66 0.68
CA LEU A 29 -23.88 -4.26 0.66
C LEU A 29 -22.51 -4.15 1.33
N ALA A 30 -22.34 -4.71 2.53
CA ALA A 30 -21.06 -4.67 3.25
C ALA A 30 -19.91 -5.31 2.44
N LEU A 31 -20.18 -6.43 1.75
CA LEU A 31 -19.23 -7.12 0.91
C LEU A 31 -18.87 -6.28 -0.32
N LEU A 32 -19.86 -5.82 -1.08
CA LEU A 32 -19.64 -4.99 -2.29
C LEU A 32 -18.87 -3.72 -1.97
N LEU A 33 -19.15 -3.13 -0.81
CA LEU A 33 -18.42 -1.99 -0.29
C LEU A 33 -16.94 -2.32 0.01
N ARG A 34 -16.55 -3.56 0.26
CA ARG A 34 -15.17 -3.91 0.63
C ARG A 34 -14.34 -4.52 -0.51
N LEU A 35 -14.95 -5.00 -1.59
CA LEU A 35 -14.21 -5.64 -2.68
C LEU A 35 -13.23 -4.70 -3.42
N PRO A 36 -13.62 -3.46 -3.83
CA PRO A 36 -12.76 -2.64 -4.69
C PRO A 36 -11.39 -2.27 -4.10
N GLY A 37 -11.30 -2.16 -2.77
CA GLY A 37 -10.07 -1.75 -2.08
C GLY A 37 -9.12 -2.89 -1.70
N LEU A 38 -9.43 -4.15 -2.03
CA LEU A 38 -8.59 -5.29 -1.63
C LEU A 38 -7.30 -5.40 -2.44
N GLY A 39 -7.28 -4.96 -3.69
CA GLY A 39 -6.12 -5.04 -4.60
C GLY A 39 -5.21 -3.80 -4.58
N ARG A 40 -5.44 -2.84 -3.69
CA ARG A 40 -4.64 -1.61 -3.62
C ARG A 40 -3.19 -1.87 -3.18
N PRO A 41 -2.21 -1.07 -3.58
CA PRO A 41 -0.86 -1.18 -3.03
C PRO A 41 -0.82 -1.11 -1.49
N ALA A 42 0.05 -1.91 -0.86
CA ALA A 42 0.36 -1.87 0.56
C ALA A 42 1.03 -0.56 0.96
N TRP A 43 0.48 0.10 1.98
CA TRP A 43 1.12 1.25 2.63
C TRP A 43 2.11 0.79 3.70
N ILE A 44 2.89 1.72 4.25
CA ILE A 44 4.03 1.43 5.14
C ILE A 44 3.71 0.45 6.28
N ASP A 45 2.58 0.58 6.98
CA ASP A 45 2.24 -0.32 8.08
C ASP A 45 1.89 -1.75 7.62
N GLU A 46 1.35 -1.90 6.41
CA GLU A 46 1.10 -3.21 5.79
C GLU A 46 2.41 -3.83 5.30
N VAL A 47 3.31 -3.04 4.71
CA VAL A 47 4.66 -3.48 4.34
C VAL A 47 5.40 -4.02 5.56
N ILE A 48 5.41 -3.31 6.69
CA ILE A 48 6.01 -3.80 7.95
C ILE A 48 5.36 -5.13 8.38
N THR A 49 4.05 -5.28 8.22
CA THR A 49 3.35 -6.52 8.56
C THR A 49 3.82 -7.68 7.67
N LEU A 50 4.07 -7.40 6.38
CA LEU A 50 4.53 -8.38 5.39
C LEU A 50 6.02 -8.74 5.56
N GLU A 51 6.88 -7.77 5.88
CA GLU A 51 8.28 -8.00 6.25
C GLU A 51 8.39 -8.94 7.45
N TRP A 52 7.59 -8.72 8.49
CA TRP A 52 7.52 -9.64 9.63
C TRP A 52 6.95 -11.00 9.25
N ALA A 53 5.94 -11.05 8.39
CA ALA A 53 5.33 -12.31 7.95
C ALA A 53 6.30 -13.20 7.15
N ALA A 54 7.29 -12.61 6.47
CA ALA A 54 8.34 -13.34 5.79
C ALA A 54 9.23 -14.15 6.75
N ARG A 55 9.35 -13.73 8.02
CA ARG A 55 10.18 -14.39 9.04
C ARG A 55 9.54 -15.67 9.59
N PRO A 56 10.32 -16.67 10.05
CA PRO A 56 9.81 -17.84 10.76
C PRO A 56 8.90 -17.49 11.94
N TYR A 57 7.96 -18.39 12.29
CA TYR A 57 7.06 -18.16 13.44
C TYR A 57 7.82 -17.90 14.74
N ALA A 58 8.90 -18.64 15.01
CA ALA A 58 9.72 -18.43 16.21
C ALA A 58 10.20 -16.97 16.32
N GLU A 59 10.69 -16.40 15.22
CA GLU A 59 11.12 -14.99 15.18
C GLU A 59 9.95 -14.01 15.30
N ILE A 60 8.79 -14.31 14.69
CA ILE A 60 7.60 -13.48 14.83
C ILE A 60 7.16 -13.41 16.30
N PHE A 61 7.07 -14.55 16.97
CA PHE A 61 6.60 -14.62 18.37
C PHE A 61 7.65 -14.08 19.35
N ALA A 62 8.95 -14.25 19.08
CA ALA A 62 10.02 -13.64 19.86
C ALA A 62 10.13 -12.12 19.64
N GLY A 63 9.88 -11.68 18.40
CA GLY A 63 10.08 -10.31 17.93
C GLY A 63 8.89 -9.37 18.13
N ASN A 64 7.68 -9.90 18.31
CA ASN A 64 6.45 -9.11 18.37
C ASN A 64 5.59 -9.47 19.60
N ILE A 65 5.26 -8.47 20.41
CA ILE A 65 4.43 -8.60 21.62
C ILE A 65 2.97 -8.97 21.26
N THR A 66 2.50 -8.53 20.10
CA THR A 66 1.15 -8.84 19.59
C THR A 66 1.27 -9.44 18.20
N PRO A 67 1.71 -10.72 18.10
CA PRO A 67 2.13 -11.34 16.85
C PRO A 67 0.96 -11.80 15.98
N PHE A 68 -0.29 -11.70 16.45
CA PHE A 68 -1.44 -12.31 15.81
C PHE A 68 -1.60 -11.93 14.32
N MET A 69 -1.43 -10.65 13.98
CA MET A 69 -1.61 -10.18 12.61
C MET A 69 -0.46 -10.56 11.70
N THR A 70 0.78 -10.48 12.18
CA THR A 70 1.96 -10.93 11.44
C THR A 70 1.95 -12.45 11.24
N ALA A 71 1.52 -13.21 12.25
CA ALA A 71 1.34 -14.65 12.16
C ALA A 71 0.19 -15.02 11.20
N THR A 72 -0.92 -14.29 11.22
CA THR A 72 -2.03 -14.48 10.27
C THR A 72 -1.59 -14.21 8.84
N ALA A 73 -0.87 -13.11 8.60
CA ALA A 73 -0.27 -12.81 7.30
C ALA A 73 0.68 -13.92 6.86
N ARG A 74 1.58 -14.41 7.74
CA ARG A 74 2.47 -15.54 7.44
C ARG A 74 1.70 -16.79 7.04
N THR A 75 0.65 -17.16 7.77
CA THR A 75 -0.19 -18.32 7.43
C THR A 75 -0.77 -18.17 6.03
N MET A 76 -1.26 -16.97 5.67
CA MET A 76 -1.79 -16.73 4.32
C MET A 76 -0.71 -16.85 3.25
N LEU A 77 0.50 -16.34 3.51
CA LEU A 77 1.64 -16.48 2.60
C LEU A 77 2.06 -17.95 2.42
N LEU A 78 2.02 -18.76 3.48
CA LEU A 78 2.35 -20.20 3.40
C LEU A 78 1.29 -21.03 2.67
N LEU A 79 0.01 -20.68 2.83
CA LEU A 79 -1.09 -21.42 2.21
C LEU A 79 -1.29 -21.08 0.73
N PHE A 80 -0.98 -19.84 0.34
CA PHE A 80 -1.33 -19.30 -0.98
C PHE A 80 -0.15 -18.66 -1.71
N GLY A 81 1.08 -18.76 -1.19
CA GLY A 81 2.28 -18.26 -1.85
C GLY A 81 2.59 -19.06 -3.12
N SER A 82 2.47 -18.41 -4.28
CA SER A 82 3.02 -18.92 -5.56
C SER A 82 4.17 -18.02 -6.00
N GLU A 83 5.07 -18.53 -6.85
CA GLU A 83 6.19 -17.78 -7.45
C GLU A 83 5.73 -16.53 -8.24
N ALA A 84 4.43 -16.42 -8.54
CA ALA A 84 3.83 -15.31 -9.27
C ALA A 84 3.23 -14.20 -8.37
N MET A 85 3.63 -14.12 -7.09
CA MET A 85 3.30 -13.10 -6.07
C MET A 85 2.33 -13.57 -4.97
N ALA A 86 2.69 -13.29 -3.71
CA ALA A 86 1.69 -13.07 -2.68
C ALA A 86 0.90 -11.80 -3.03
N ASP A 87 -0.30 -11.97 -3.56
CA ASP A 87 -1.21 -10.88 -3.85
C ASP A 87 -1.59 -10.16 -2.54
N GLU A 88 -1.57 -8.83 -2.56
CA GLU A 88 -1.96 -7.97 -1.44
C GLU A 88 -3.40 -8.27 -1.01
N MET A 89 -4.22 -8.76 -1.94
CA MET A 89 -5.56 -9.27 -1.69
C MET A 89 -5.55 -10.48 -0.72
N THR A 90 -4.63 -11.42 -0.89
CA THR A 90 -4.57 -12.68 -0.13
C THR A 90 -4.36 -12.42 1.37
N VAL A 91 -3.43 -11.53 1.70
CA VAL A 91 -3.14 -11.16 3.10
C VAL A 91 -4.24 -10.31 3.74
N ARG A 92 -5.07 -9.65 2.93
CA ARG A 92 -6.25 -8.88 3.37
C ARG A 92 -7.52 -9.73 3.49
N LEU A 93 -7.57 -10.92 2.89
CA LEU A 93 -8.76 -11.78 2.93
C LEU A 93 -9.22 -12.12 4.37
N PRO A 94 -8.34 -12.47 5.33
CA PRO A 94 -8.75 -12.65 6.72
C PRO A 94 -9.39 -11.39 7.33
N HIS A 95 -8.91 -10.21 6.95
CA HIS A 95 -9.38 -8.93 7.47
C HIS A 95 -10.76 -8.57 6.93
N LEU A 96 -11.03 -8.90 5.66
CA LEU A 96 -12.38 -8.85 5.10
C LEU A 96 -13.32 -9.74 5.92
N VAL A 97 -12.92 -10.99 6.18
CA VAL A 97 -13.70 -11.95 6.96
C VAL A 97 -13.94 -11.43 8.37
N PHE A 98 -12.94 -10.86 9.03
CA PHE A 98 -13.10 -10.27 10.37
C PHE A 98 -14.07 -9.08 10.38
N GLY A 99 -14.00 -8.19 9.39
CA GLY A 99 -14.95 -7.08 9.26
C GLY A 99 -16.39 -7.56 9.05
N MET A 100 -16.58 -8.56 8.18
CA MET A 100 -17.90 -9.18 7.93
C MET A 100 -18.42 -9.92 9.16
N ALA A 101 -17.56 -10.67 9.84
CA ALA A 101 -17.88 -11.35 11.10
C ALA A 101 -18.23 -10.36 12.21
N GLY A 102 -17.59 -9.18 12.25
CA GLY A 102 -17.91 -8.11 13.19
C GLY A 102 -19.34 -7.60 13.02
N ILE A 103 -19.76 -7.35 11.78
CA ILE A 103 -21.15 -6.96 11.45
C ILE A 103 -22.13 -8.05 11.87
N PHE A 104 -21.77 -9.32 11.63
CA PHE A 104 -22.62 -10.47 11.98
C PHE A 104 -22.78 -10.63 13.48
N ALA A 105 -21.67 -10.63 14.21
CA ALA A 105 -21.65 -10.73 15.66
C ALA A 105 -22.49 -9.60 16.29
N LEU A 106 -22.36 -8.38 15.76
CA LEU A 106 -23.13 -7.22 16.22
C LEU A 106 -24.63 -7.42 16.01
N TYR A 107 -25.04 -7.80 14.80
CA TYR A 107 -26.44 -8.09 14.49
C TYR A 107 -26.99 -9.20 15.40
N VAL A 108 -26.29 -10.32 15.52
CA VAL A 108 -26.72 -11.47 16.33
C VAL A 108 -26.88 -11.10 17.81
N PHE A 109 -25.90 -10.38 18.36
CA PHE A 109 -25.95 -9.90 19.74
C PHE A 109 -27.17 -9.00 19.97
N LEU A 110 -27.31 -7.94 19.17
CA LEU A 110 -28.39 -6.99 19.33
C LEU A 110 -29.75 -7.62 19.05
N ARG A 111 -29.83 -8.54 18.08
CA ARG A 111 -31.08 -9.23 17.71
C ARG A 111 -31.63 -10.03 18.88
N ARG A 112 -30.73 -10.72 19.60
CA ARG A 112 -31.08 -11.53 20.77
C ARG A 112 -31.38 -10.68 22.00
N ALA A 113 -30.67 -9.56 22.19
CA ALA A 113 -30.79 -8.75 23.39
C ALA A 113 -31.91 -7.69 23.33
N PHE A 114 -32.18 -7.14 22.14
CA PHE A 114 -33.01 -5.93 21.95
C PHE A 114 -33.99 -6.02 20.78
N GLY A 115 -33.94 -7.08 19.96
CA GLY A 115 -34.89 -7.28 18.87
C GLY A 115 -34.38 -6.83 17.50
N PHE A 116 -35.26 -6.83 16.50
CA PHE A 116 -34.88 -6.70 15.08
C PHE A 116 -34.34 -5.32 14.72
N LEU A 117 -35.07 -4.28 15.12
CA LEU A 117 -34.80 -2.91 14.65
C LEU A 117 -33.44 -2.38 15.14
N PRO A 118 -33.07 -2.46 16.45
CA PRO A 118 -31.75 -2.03 16.89
C PRO A 118 -30.62 -2.81 16.20
N ALA A 119 -30.84 -4.11 15.99
CA ALA A 119 -29.86 -4.99 15.36
C ALA A 119 -29.62 -4.65 13.89
N LEU A 120 -30.68 -4.51 13.10
CA LEU A 120 -30.58 -4.17 11.69
C LEU A 120 -29.98 -2.78 11.51
N ALA A 121 -30.44 -1.79 12.29
CA ALA A 121 -29.95 -0.41 12.19
C ALA A 121 -28.45 -0.34 12.53
N ALA A 122 -28.01 -0.89 13.66
CA ALA A 122 -26.60 -0.87 14.04
C ALA A 122 -25.71 -1.65 13.06
N ALA A 123 -26.20 -2.78 12.52
CA ALA A 123 -25.47 -3.53 11.49
C ALA A 123 -25.35 -2.76 10.18
N LEU A 124 -26.41 -2.06 9.75
CA LEU A 124 -26.38 -1.19 8.57
C LEU A 124 -25.39 -0.03 8.76
N PHE A 125 -25.38 0.62 9.93
CA PHE A 125 -24.38 1.65 10.24
C PHE A 125 -22.96 1.07 10.19
N LEU A 126 -22.69 -0.04 10.87
CA LEU A 126 -21.35 -0.64 10.85
C LEU A 126 -20.92 -1.11 9.44
N ALA A 127 -21.86 -1.60 8.64
CA ALA A 127 -21.61 -2.01 7.25
C ALA A 127 -21.18 -0.84 6.36
N THR A 128 -21.81 0.32 6.54
CA THR A 128 -21.68 1.51 5.69
C THR A 128 -20.70 2.56 6.24
N LEU A 129 -20.24 2.43 7.49
CA LEU A 129 -19.23 3.30 8.09
C LEU A 129 -17.91 3.24 7.29
N PRO A 130 -17.43 4.37 6.71
CA PRO A 130 -16.26 4.36 5.84
C PRO A 130 -15.00 3.80 6.51
N ARG A 131 -14.76 4.13 7.79
CA ARG A 131 -13.60 3.60 8.54
C ARG A 131 -13.69 2.09 8.76
N HIS A 132 -14.87 1.56 9.10
CA HIS A 132 -15.03 0.11 9.28
C HIS A 132 -14.82 -0.62 7.94
N ALA A 133 -15.28 -0.06 6.83
CA ALA A 133 -15.04 -0.62 5.50
C ALA A 133 -13.56 -0.57 5.11
N ALA A 134 -12.90 0.59 5.23
CA ALA A 134 -11.48 0.77 4.95
C ALA A 134 -10.60 -0.19 5.78
N TYR A 135 -10.83 -0.25 7.10
CA TYR A 135 -10.12 -1.15 8.00
C TYR A 135 -10.37 -2.64 7.74
N SER A 136 -11.46 -3.00 7.06
CA SER A 136 -11.68 -4.38 6.59
C SER A 136 -10.88 -4.71 5.32
N GLN A 137 -10.19 -3.72 4.74
CA GLN A 137 -9.37 -3.82 3.52
C GLN A 137 -7.88 -3.54 3.82
N GLU A 138 -7.46 -3.63 5.08
CA GLU A 138 -6.06 -3.48 5.48
C GLU A 138 -5.61 -4.73 6.22
N ALA A 139 -4.41 -5.22 5.91
CA ALA A 139 -3.74 -6.32 6.61
C ALA A 139 -3.19 -5.88 7.97
N ARG A 140 -4.07 -5.30 8.81
CA ARG A 140 -3.77 -4.66 10.08
C ARG A 140 -4.79 -5.04 11.16
N TYR A 141 -4.43 -4.79 12.41
CA TYR A 141 -5.18 -5.21 13.59
C TYR A 141 -6.64 -4.70 13.71
N TYR A 142 -7.03 -3.71 12.91
CA TYR A 142 -8.27 -2.95 13.07
C TYR A 142 -9.55 -3.78 12.97
N ALA A 143 -9.72 -4.55 11.88
CA ALA A 143 -10.94 -5.32 11.63
C ALA A 143 -11.22 -6.32 12.76
N PHE A 144 -10.17 -7.03 13.18
CA PHE A 144 -10.28 -7.98 14.28
C PHE A 144 -10.47 -7.30 15.63
N ALA A 145 -9.84 -6.14 15.88
CA ALA A 145 -10.08 -5.37 17.10
C ALA A 145 -11.55 -4.98 17.24
N MET A 146 -12.22 -4.61 16.15
CA MET A 146 -13.66 -4.29 16.17
C MET A 146 -14.55 -5.52 16.38
N LEU A 147 -14.18 -6.67 15.81
CA LEU A 147 -14.84 -7.95 16.09
C LEU A 147 -14.69 -8.35 17.57
N ALA A 148 -13.47 -8.35 18.10
CA ALA A 148 -13.18 -8.64 19.50
C ALA A 148 -13.91 -7.67 20.44
N GLN A 149 -13.98 -6.38 20.06
CA GLN A 149 -14.72 -5.37 20.80
C GLN A 149 -16.22 -5.66 20.85
N THR A 150 -16.80 -6.08 19.74
CA THR A 150 -18.21 -6.50 19.67
C THR A 150 -18.46 -7.68 20.62
N GLY A 151 -17.54 -8.66 20.62
CA GLY A 151 -17.55 -9.79 21.55
C GLY A 151 -17.47 -9.34 23.00
N LEU A 152 -16.55 -8.42 23.33
CA LEU A 152 -16.34 -7.94 24.70
C LEU A 152 -17.55 -7.16 25.23
N ILE A 153 -18.13 -6.25 24.43
CA ILE A 153 -19.35 -5.52 24.80
C ILE A 153 -20.48 -6.52 25.10
N ALA A 154 -20.69 -7.49 24.20
CA ALA A 154 -21.72 -8.51 24.38
C ALA A 154 -21.47 -9.35 25.65
N ALA A 155 -20.24 -9.78 25.87
CA ALA A 155 -19.85 -10.62 27.00
C ALA A 155 -20.03 -9.93 28.35
N VAL A 156 -19.55 -8.68 28.48
CA VAL A 156 -19.69 -7.88 29.70
C VAL A 156 -21.16 -7.57 29.96
N PHE A 157 -21.92 -7.17 28.93
CA PHE A 157 -23.35 -6.93 29.07
C PHE A 157 -24.11 -8.18 29.53
N MET A 158 -23.81 -9.34 28.93
CA MET A 158 -24.40 -10.61 29.32
C MET A 158 -24.05 -10.99 30.75
N THR A 159 -22.79 -10.79 31.17
CA THR A 159 -22.31 -11.07 32.53
C THR A 159 -23.03 -10.21 33.57
N VAL A 160 -23.17 -8.90 33.30
CA VAL A 160 -23.89 -7.97 34.17
C VAL A 160 -25.37 -8.35 34.26
N ARG A 161 -26.01 -8.72 33.15
CA ARG A 161 -27.42 -9.15 33.17
C ARG A 161 -27.60 -10.48 33.91
N ARG A 162 -26.80 -11.49 33.59
CA ARG A 162 -26.85 -12.83 34.17
C ARG A 162 -25.44 -13.40 34.28
N PHE A 163 -24.97 -13.51 35.51
CA PHE A 163 -23.63 -14.03 35.82
C PHE A 163 -23.58 -15.54 35.55
N ARG A 164 -23.04 -15.93 34.38
CA ARG A 164 -22.99 -17.33 33.92
C ARG A 164 -21.58 -17.67 33.40
N PRO A 165 -21.12 -18.93 33.55
CA PRO A 165 -19.81 -19.35 33.05
C PRO A 165 -19.60 -19.08 31.56
N ALA A 166 -20.60 -19.31 30.72
CA ALA A 166 -20.51 -19.04 29.28
C ALA A 166 -20.25 -17.56 28.96
N ALA A 167 -20.80 -16.63 29.76
CA ALA A 167 -20.55 -15.20 29.57
C ALA A 167 -19.12 -14.83 30.00
N LEU A 168 -18.62 -15.42 31.09
CA LEU A 168 -17.24 -15.26 31.54
C LEU A 168 -16.24 -15.86 30.55
N ALA A 169 -16.54 -17.02 29.96
CA ALA A 169 -15.73 -17.61 28.91
C ALA A 169 -15.63 -16.69 27.68
N LEU A 170 -16.72 -16.02 27.30
CA LEU A 170 -16.69 -15.02 26.22
C LEU A 170 -15.91 -13.76 26.62
N VAL A 171 -15.95 -13.33 27.89
CA VAL A 171 -15.10 -12.25 28.41
C VAL A 171 -13.63 -12.64 28.29
N PHE A 172 -13.26 -13.84 28.74
CA PHE A 172 -11.90 -14.37 28.61
C PHE A 172 -11.45 -14.39 27.16
N ALA A 173 -12.23 -15.01 26.27
CA ALA A 173 -11.87 -15.15 24.85
C ALA A 173 -11.72 -13.80 24.16
N SER A 174 -12.68 -12.88 24.36
CA SER A 174 -12.63 -11.54 23.74
C SER A 174 -11.44 -10.73 24.26
N THR A 175 -11.11 -10.86 25.54
CA THR A 175 -9.96 -10.20 26.16
C THR A 175 -8.65 -10.78 25.64
N ALA A 176 -8.50 -12.11 25.67
CA ALA A 176 -7.29 -12.80 25.23
C ALA A 176 -7.01 -12.51 23.75
N LEU A 177 -8.00 -12.70 22.88
CA LEU A 177 -7.85 -12.46 21.45
C LEU A 177 -7.63 -10.98 21.13
N GLY A 178 -8.34 -10.07 21.80
CA GLY A 178 -8.20 -8.64 21.56
C GLY A 178 -6.81 -8.11 21.93
N ILE A 179 -6.27 -8.54 23.08
CA ILE A 179 -4.92 -8.15 23.53
C ILE A 179 -3.84 -8.84 22.69
N PHE A 180 -4.01 -10.12 22.36
CA PHE A 180 -3.08 -10.86 21.49
C PHE A 180 -2.99 -10.24 20.09
N ASN A 181 -4.08 -9.63 19.63
CA ASN A 181 -4.14 -8.86 18.40
C ASN A 181 -3.40 -7.52 18.47
N HIS A 182 -3.68 -6.70 19.49
CA HIS A 182 -3.01 -5.41 19.64
C HIS A 182 -3.12 -4.87 21.08
N LEU A 183 -2.03 -4.29 21.60
CA LEU A 183 -1.96 -3.83 22.99
C LEU A 183 -2.94 -2.69 23.30
N SER A 184 -3.28 -1.83 22.32
CA SER A 184 -4.26 -0.76 22.52
C SER A 184 -5.66 -1.25 22.89
N PHE A 185 -5.95 -2.55 22.71
CA PHE A 185 -7.20 -3.15 23.17
C PHE A 185 -7.35 -3.10 24.70
N VAL A 186 -6.25 -2.92 25.44
CA VAL A 186 -6.25 -2.71 26.90
C VAL A 186 -7.12 -1.53 27.32
N PHE A 187 -7.23 -0.48 26.49
CA PHE A 187 -8.04 0.69 26.83
C PHE A 187 -9.54 0.36 26.79
N ALA A 188 -9.95 -0.43 25.81
CA ALA A 188 -11.34 -0.90 25.71
C ALA A 188 -11.67 -1.87 26.84
N LEU A 189 -10.73 -2.77 27.17
CA LEU A 189 -10.83 -3.67 28.30
C LEU A 189 -10.97 -2.88 29.61
N ALA A 190 -10.12 -1.89 29.86
CA ALA A 190 -10.16 -1.09 31.08
C ALA A 190 -11.50 -0.39 31.25
N ALA A 191 -12.04 0.23 30.18
CA ALA A 191 -13.33 0.88 30.20
C ALA A 191 -14.48 -0.10 30.51
N LEU A 192 -14.54 -1.24 29.80
CA LEU A 192 -15.63 -2.21 29.95
C LEU A 192 -15.52 -3.04 31.23
N ALA A 193 -14.32 -3.43 31.64
CA ALA A 193 -14.08 -4.16 32.88
C ALA A 193 -14.34 -3.27 34.11
N GLY A 194 -13.91 -2.01 34.07
CA GLY A 194 -14.16 -1.04 35.14
C GLY A 194 -15.66 -0.83 35.36
N VAL A 195 -16.39 -0.43 34.32
CA VAL A 195 -17.84 -0.22 34.41
C VAL A 195 -18.60 -1.52 34.68
N GLY A 196 -18.22 -2.62 34.04
CA GLY A 196 -18.82 -3.93 34.28
C GLY A 196 -18.69 -4.39 35.74
N GLY A 197 -17.51 -4.22 36.34
CA GLY A 197 -17.26 -4.51 37.74
C GLY A 197 -18.11 -3.64 38.67
N VAL A 198 -18.16 -2.33 38.43
CA VAL A 198 -19.03 -1.40 39.20
C VAL A 198 -20.51 -1.80 39.08
N LEU A 199 -20.99 -2.11 37.87
CA LEU A 199 -22.37 -2.55 37.67
C LEU A 199 -22.68 -3.85 38.41
N LEU A 200 -21.76 -4.80 38.48
CA LEU A 200 -21.91 -6.03 39.27
C LEU A 200 -21.97 -5.75 40.78
N LEU A 201 -21.18 -4.80 41.28
CA LEU A 201 -21.21 -4.39 42.69
C LEU A 201 -22.51 -3.65 43.06
N LEU A 202 -23.02 -2.82 42.15
CA LEU A 202 -24.25 -2.04 42.35
C LEU A 202 -25.53 -2.86 42.15
N LYS A 203 -25.48 -3.98 41.45
CA LYS A 203 -26.64 -4.84 41.18
C LYS A 203 -27.22 -5.34 42.51
N LYS A 204 -28.46 -4.98 42.85
CA LYS A 204 -29.10 -5.36 44.13
C LYS A 204 -29.77 -6.74 44.07
N ASP A 205 -29.28 -7.64 43.21
CA ASP A 205 -29.87 -8.98 42.99
C ASP A 205 -29.30 -10.06 43.93
N ALA A 206 -28.30 -9.72 44.76
CA ALA A 206 -27.66 -10.64 45.69
C ALA A 206 -27.04 -9.90 46.90
N PRO A 207 -26.74 -10.60 48.01
CA PRO A 207 -26.03 -10.04 49.16
C PRO A 207 -24.64 -9.49 48.80
N ARG A 208 -24.16 -8.48 49.55
CA ARG A 208 -22.83 -7.85 49.39
C ARG A 208 -21.68 -8.83 49.11
N PRO A 209 -21.46 -9.92 49.90
CA PRO A 209 -20.33 -10.83 49.66
C PRO A 209 -20.42 -11.57 48.32
N VAL A 210 -21.63 -11.92 47.86
CA VAL A 210 -21.81 -12.59 46.56
C VAL A 210 -21.47 -11.64 45.42
N ARG A 211 -21.86 -10.37 45.53
CA ARG A 211 -21.54 -9.34 44.53
C ARG A 211 -20.05 -9.07 44.43
N LEU A 212 -19.37 -9.00 45.60
CA LEU A 212 -17.92 -8.84 45.65
C LEU A 212 -17.21 -10.04 45.00
N ARG A 213 -17.63 -11.27 45.31
CA ARG A 213 -17.10 -12.48 44.67
C ARG A 213 -17.32 -12.50 43.16
N ARG A 214 -18.50 -12.10 42.69
CA ARG A 214 -18.80 -11.98 41.24
C ARG A 214 -17.91 -10.96 40.55
N ALA A 215 -17.77 -9.77 41.13
CA ALA A 215 -16.90 -8.72 40.60
C ALA A 215 -15.42 -9.14 40.61
N ALA A 216 -14.96 -9.78 41.69
CA ALA A 216 -13.59 -10.31 41.81
C ALA A 216 -13.32 -11.42 40.78
N LEU A 217 -14.23 -12.38 40.61
CA LEU A 217 -14.10 -13.43 39.60
C LEU A 217 -14.11 -12.84 38.18
N PHE A 218 -14.98 -11.87 37.90
CA PHE A 218 -14.99 -11.17 36.62
C PHE A 218 -13.66 -10.45 36.34
N GLY A 219 -13.10 -9.75 37.35
CA GLY A 219 -11.78 -9.12 37.25
C GLY A 219 -10.65 -10.14 37.04
N LEU A 220 -10.69 -11.26 37.76
CA LEU A 220 -9.73 -12.36 37.60
C LEU A 220 -9.79 -12.96 36.20
N VAL A 221 -10.98 -13.13 35.63
CA VAL A 221 -11.16 -13.61 34.26
C VAL A 221 -10.59 -12.64 33.23
N CYS A 222 -10.77 -11.33 33.43
CA CYS A 222 -10.13 -10.32 32.58
C CYS A 222 -8.60 -10.39 32.68
N ALA A 223 -8.06 -10.47 33.89
CA ALA A 223 -6.62 -10.59 34.12
C ALA A 223 -6.04 -11.89 33.53
N ALA A 224 -6.75 -13.01 33.68
CA ALA A 224 -6.37 -14.27 33.06
C ALA A 224 -6.36 -14.20 31.53
N GLY A 225 -7.32 -13.47 30.94
CA GLY A 225 -7.34 -13.22 29.49
C GLY A 225 -6.12 -12.41 29.02
N VAL A 226 -5.74 -11.36 29.76
CA VAL A 226 -4.52 -10.59 29.48
C VAL A 226 -3.27 -11.46 29.62
N GLY A 227 -3.18 -12.23 30.71
CA GLY A 227 -2.06 -13.15 30.93
C GLY A 227 -1.91 -14.14 29.77
N ALA A 228 -3.00 -14.82 29.41
CA ALA A 228 -3.02 -15.78 28.29
C ALA A 228 -2.63 -15.16 26.94
N ALA A 229 -2.99 -13.89 26.69
CA ALA A 229 -2.60 -13.19 25.48
C ALA A 229 -1.09 -12.91 25.40
N LEU A 230 -0.46 -12.63 26.54
CA LEU A 230 0.96 -12.27 26.60
C LEU A 230 1.88 -13.49 26.74
N THR A 231 1.37 -14.62 27.24
CA THR A 231 2.14 -15.85 27.44
C THR A 231 2.93 -16.31 26.21
N PRO A 232 2.37 -16.35 24.98
CA PRO A 232 3.11 -16.78 23.80
C PRO A 232 4.35 -15.91 23.56
N SER A 233 4.20 -14.59 23.51
CA SER A 233 5.33 -13.68 23.31
C SER A 233 6.32 -13.70 24.48
N MET A 234 5.86 -13.96 25.71
CA MET A 234 6.72 -14.10 26.88
C MET A 234 7.54 -15.40 26.86
N ALA A 235 6.98 -16.50 26.35
CA ALA A 235 7.67 -17.79 26.27
C ALA A 235 8.81 -17.80 25.24
N PHE A 236 8.71 -16.96 24.21
CA PHE A 236 9.71 -16.83 23.14
C PHE A 236 10.64 -15.62 23.30
N SER A 237 10.44 -14.77 24.31
CA SER A 237 11.22 -13.54 24.49
C SER A 237 12.42 -13.75 25.43
N GLU A 238 13.57 -13.18 25.06
CA GLU A 238 14.71 -13.02 25.96
C GLU A 238 14.35 -12.14 27.17
N SER A 239 14.98 -12.41 28.32
CA SER A 239 14.68 -11.82 29.64
C SER A 239 14.71 -10.28 29.68
N GLY A 240 15.51 -9.62 28.83
CA GLY A 240 15.60 -8.16 28.75
C GLY A 240 14.39 -7.46 28.13
N ARG A 241 13.58 -8.16 27.32
CA ARG A 241 12.39 -7.58 26.65
C ARG A 241 11.18 -7.52 27.57
N PHE A 242 11.10 -8.42 28.56
CA PHE A 242 10.09 -8.36 29.63
C PHE A 242 10.14 -7.04 30.39
N GLN A 243 11.35 -6.54 30.70
CA GLN A 243 11.56 -5.22 31.30
C GLN A 243 11.08 -4.08 30.38
N LYS A 244 11.21 -4.22 29.05
CA LYS A 244 10.67 -3.24 28.07
C LYS A 244 9.14 -3.23 28.02
N VAL A 245 8.48 -4.38 28.10
CA VAL A 245 7.00 -4.46 28.15
C VAL A 245 6.48 -3.84 29.44
N LEU A 246 7.10 -4.15 30.58
CA LEU A 246 6.80 -3.50 31.85
C LEU A 246 7.07 -1.98 31.78
N GLY A 247 8.16 -1.56 31.14
CA GLY A 247 8.48 -0.16 30.87
C GLY A 247 7.43 0.55 30.01
N MET A 248 6.90 -0.09 28.96
CA MET A 248 5.81 0.46 28.14
C MET A 248 4.47 0.56 28.90
N LEU A 249 4.26 -0.30 29.89
CA LEU A 249 3.09 -0.25 30.79
C LEU A 249 3.27 0.78 31.92
N HIS A 250 4.51 1.17 32.25
CA HIS A 250 4.80 2.28 33.15
C HIS A 250 4.57 3.61 32.42
N LEU A 251 3.39 4.21 32.66
CA LEU A 251 2.97 5.53 32.18
C LEU A 251 3.89 6.71 32.62
N THR A 252 5.04 6.44 33.23
CA THR A 252 6.00 7.43 33.74
C THR A 252 7.43 7.25 33.26
N GLY A 253 7.73 6.22 32.46
CA GLY A 253 9.05 5.99 31.90
C GLY A 253 8.96 5.75 30.39
N ALA A 254 9.54 6.64 29.60
CA ALA A 254 9.61 6.42 28.16
C ALA A 254 10.39 5.12 27.90
N ALA A 255 9.75 4.15 27.24
CA ALA A 255 10.48 3.03 26.68
C ALA A 255 11.39 3.58 25.57
N PRO A 256 12.70 3.25 25.57
CA PRO A 256 13.59 3.67 24.49
C PRO A 256 13.04 3.14 23.16
N LEU A 257 13.03 3.98 22.13
CA LEU A 257 12.78 3.53 20.76
C LEU A 257 13.66 2.30 20.49
N SER A 258 13.08 1.23 19.94
CA SER A 258 13.86 0.08 19.53
C SER A 258 14.92 0.49 18.53
N ASP A 259 16.14 -0.05 18.64
CA ASP A 259 17.25 0.17 17.72
C ASP A 259 16.84 -0.04 16.24
N ALA A 260 15.91 -0.96 15.97
CA ALA A 260 15.33 -1.22 14.64
C ALA A 260 14.45 -0.08 14.04
N LEU A 261 14.11 0.94 14.83
CA LEU A 261 13.48 2.20 14.36
C LEU A 261 14.44 3.39 14.50
N ALA A 262 15.55 3.22 15.23
CA ALA A 262 16.59 4.22 15.39
C ALA A 262 17.58 4.22 14.21
N ASP A 263 17.77 3.07 13.53
CA ASP A 263 18.68 2.96 12.39
C ASP A 263 18.30 3.86 11.18
N ASP A 264 17.05 4.34 11.08
CA ASP A 264 16.61 5.29 10.04
C ASP A 264 16.59 6.76 10.53
N MET A 265 17.02 7.05 11.77
CA MET A 265 17.05 8.40 12.36
C MET A 265 18.48 8.93 12.46
N ALA A 266 19.07 9.40 11.35
CA ALA A 266 20.30 10.18 11.43
C ALA A 266 20.14 11.44 12.32
N GLU A 267 21.24 11.82 12.96
CA GLU A 267 21.30 12.49 14.27
C GLU A 267 21.00 13.99 14.36
N GLU A 268 20.74 14.74 13.28
CA GLU A 268 20.75 16.22 13.39
C GLU A 268 19.42 16.93 13.72
N ASP A 269 18.32 16.19 13.89
CA ASP A 269 17.07 16.71 14.50
C ASP A 269 16.56 15.70 15.53
N ALA A 270 17.41 15.32 16.48
CA ALA A 270 16.96 14.52 17.62
C ALA A 270 15.80 15.27 18.30
N PRO A 271 14.55 14.75 18.29
CA PRO A 271 13.52 15.34 19.14
C PRO A 271 14.05 15.33 20.58
N PRO A 272 13.70 16.33 21.42
CA PRO A 272 14.20 16.39 22.79
C PRO A 272 14.05 15.01 23.44
N PRO A 273 15.05 14.51 24.21
CA PRO A 273 15.07 13.13 24.65
C PRO A 273 13.73 12.77 25.28
N ASN A 274 12.96 11.95 24.55
CA ASN A 274 11.54 11.66 24.75
C ASN A 274 10.60 12.87 24.57
N PRO A 275 10.23 13.25 23.33
CA PRO A 275 9.14 14.18 23.12
C PRO A 275 7.88 13.58 23.76
N LYS A 276 7.34 14.30 24.74
CA LYS A 276 6.11 13.91 25.43
C LYS A 276 4.93 14.40 24.61
N PHE A 277 4.21 13.47 24.01
CA PHE A 277 3.02 13.76 23.24
C PHE A 277 1.78 13.56 24.10
N ARG A 278 0.92 14.57 24.14
CA ARG A 278 -0.45 14.49 24.66
C ARG A 278 -1.42 14.59 23.52
N LEU A 279 -2.62 14.06 23.73
CA LEU A 279 -3.73 14.33 22.83
C LEU A 279 -4.14 15.80 23.03
N GLU A 280 -4.06 16.62 21.99
CA GLU A 280 -4.50 18.02 22.07
C GLU A 280 -6.01 18.15 21.90
N TRP A 281 -6.64 19.01 22.68
CA TRP A 281 -8.10 19.21 22.63
C TRP A 281 -8.58 19.70 21.27
N GLY A 282 -7.89 20.70 20.70
CA GLY A 282 -8.22 21.28 19.40
C GLY A 282 -8.08 20.26 18.26
N ALA A 283 -6.95 19.57 18.22
CA ALA A 283 -6.71 18.50 17.23
C ALA A 283 -7.72 17.36 17.40
N TYR A 284 -8.07 16.98 18.63
CA TYR A 284 -9.04 15.92 18.86
C TYR A 284 -10.41 16.23 18.24
N TRP A 285 -10.95 17.41 18.52
CA TRP A 285 -12.27 17.82 18.02
C TRP A 285 -12.26 18.19 16.53
N GLY A 286 -11.21 18.85 16.05
CA GLY A 286 -11.11 19.32 14.67
C GLY A 286 -10.72 18.23 13.67
N ASP A 287 -9.82 17.33 14.07
CA ASP A 287 -9.22 16.34 13.18
C ASP A 287 -9.53 14.91 13.61
N TYR A 288 -9.29 14.54 14.87
CA TYR A 288 -9.34 13.12 15.27
C TYR A 288 -10.76 12.58 15.23
N LEU A 289 -11.70 13.23 15.90
CA LEU A 289 -13.05 12.72 16.05
C LEU A 289 -13.81 12.67 14.71
N PRO A 290 -13.81 13.71 13.85
CA PRO A 290 -14.43 13.63 12.53
C PRO A 290 -13.79 12.57 11.63
N TYR A 291 -12.46 12.48 11.64
CA TYR A 291 -11.72 11.48 10.86
C TYR A 291 -11.94 10.04 11.38
N HIS A 292 -11.95 9.87 12.69
CA HIS A 292 -12.17 8.59 13.37
C HIS A 292 -13.59 8.08 13.16
N TYR A 293 -14.56 8.97 13.31
CA TYR A 293 -15.96 8.59 13.34
C TYR A 293 -16.46 8.18 11.95
N LEU A 294 -16.20 9.02 10.94
CA LEU A 294 -16.81 8.86 9.62
C LEU A 294 -15.78 8.83 8.48
N GLY A 295 -14.51 9.17 8.75
CA GLY A 295 -13.55 9.47 7.68
C GLY A 295 -13.92 10.72 6.89
N ALA A 296 -14.82 11.56 7.42
CA ALA A 296 -15.38 12.72 6.74
C ALA A 296 -15.29 13.95 7.65
N ARG A 297 -14.58 14.99 7.20
CA ARG A 297 -14.52 16.31 7.87
C ARG A 297 -15.73 17.18 7.59
N ARG A 298 -16.65 16.74 6.71
CA ARG A 298 -17.81 17.53 6.31
C ARG A 298 -18.80 17.62 7.48
N ALA A 299 -19.01 18.84 7.98
CA ALA A 299 -19.96 19.14 9.05
C ALA A 299 -21.36 18.53 8.82
N ALA A 300 -21.83 18.54 7.56
CA ALA A 300 -23.11 17.97 7.15
C ALA A 300 -23.25 16.45 7.39
N VAL A 301 -22.14 15.73 7.54
CA VAL A 301 -22.15 14.30 7.86
C VAL A 301 -21.89 14.11 9.36
N PHE A 302 -20.91 14.83 9.90
CA PHE A 302 -20.44 14.66 11.27
C PHE A 302 -21.49 14.97 12.34
N TYR A 303 -22.10 16.17 12.30
CA TYR A 303 -23.04 16.58 13.35
C TYR A 303 -24.31 15.74 13.39
N PRO A 304 -24.96 15.38 12.25
CA PRO A 304 -26.13 14.50 12.28
C PRO A 304 -25.82 13.10 12.85
N SER A 305 -24.67 12.51 12.50
CA SER A 305 -24.24 11.23 13.08
C SER A 305 -24.06 11.36 14.60
N LEU A 306 -23.39 12.42 15.05
CA LEU A 306 -23.15 12.66 16.48
C LEU A 306 -24.47 12.82 17.23
N LEU A 307 -25.41 13.62 16.70
CA LEU A 307 -26.74 13.79 17.29
C LEU A 307 -27.51 12.48 17.37
N LEU A 308 -27.42 11.63 16.34
CA LEU A 308 -28.05 10.33 16.33
C LEU A 308 -27.45 9.39 17.41
N ALA A 309 -26.12 9.38 17.55
CA ALA A 309 -25.44 8.60 18.59
C ALA A 309 -25.77 9.11 20.01
N VAL A 310 -25.80 10.43 20.23
CA VAL A 310 -26.23 11.04 21.50
C VAL A 310 -27.68 10.69 21.79
N GLY A 311 -28.57 10.79 20.81
CA GLY A 311 -29.97 10.38 20.94
C GLY A 311 -30.11 8.90 21.33
N GLY A 312 -29.30 8.03 20.74
CA GLY A 312 -29.25 6.62 21.12
C GLY A 312 -28.72 6.36 22.52
N LEU A 313 -27.71 7.12 22.96
CA LEU A 313 -27.20 7.03 24.34
C LEU A 313 -28.28 7.46 25.34
N LEU A 314 -28.95 8.59 25.09
CA LEU A 314 -30.06 9.06 25.91
C LEU A 314 -31.19 8.03 25.96
N TRP A 315 -31.59 7.49 24.81
CA TRP A 315 -32.60 6.44 24.75
C TRP A 315 -32.20 5.22 25.59
N LEU A 316 -30.95 4.76 25.48
CA LEU A 316 -30.42 3.66 26.29
C LEU A 316 -30.37 3.99 27.79
N LEU A 317 -30.10 5.24 28.19
CA LEU A 317 -30.10 5.63 29.60
C LEU A 317 -31.48 5.48 30.24
N PHE A 318 -32.56 5.68 29.47
CA PHE A 318 -33.93 5.50 29.94
C PHE A 318 -34.41 4.04 29.90
N HIS A 319 -33.95 3.23 28.93
CA HIS A 319 -34.46 1.87 28.71
C HIS A 319 -33.51 0.75 29.15
N HIS A 320 -32.20 0.92 28.97
CA HIS A 320 -31.17 -0.10 29.14
C HIS A 320 -29.86 0.46 29.73
N ARG A 321 -29.96 1.01 30.95
CA ARG A 321 -28.87 1.67 31.68
C ARG A 321 -27.52 0.96 31.64
N ALA A 322 -27.51 -0.36 31.85
CA ALA A 322 -26.26 -1.13 31.84
C ALA A 322 -25.51 -0.99 30.50
N LEU A 323 -26.20 -1.13 29.37
CA LEU A 323 -25.57 -0.95 28.07
C LEU A 323 -25.18 0.51 27.83
N ALA A 324 -26.01 1.47 28.27
CA ALA A 324 -25.70 2.90 28.17
C ALA A 324 -24.37 3.25 28.84
N PHE A 325 -24.14 2.76 30.08
CA PHE A 325 -22.88 3.01 30.80
C PHE A 325 -21.68 2.34 30.12
N LEU A 326 -21.84 1.12 29.61
CA LEU A 326 -20.76 0.43 28.87
C LEU A 326 -20.37 1.19 27.60
N LEU A 327 -21.34 1.60 26.78
CA LEU A 327 -21.08 2.33 25.54
C LEU A 327 -20.56 3.74 25.84
N GLY A 328 -21.09 4.42 26.85
CA GLY A 328 -20.61 5.74 27.30
C GLY A 328 -19.16 5.69 27.76
N ALA A 329 -18.76 4.67 28.51
CA ALA A 329 -17.37 4.50 28.94
C ALA A 329 -16.40 4.31 27.76
N LEU A 330 -16.82 3.58 26.72
CA LEU A 330 -16.04 3.45 25.49
C LEU A 330 -15.91 4.78 24.75
N MET A 331 -16.96 5.60 24.73
CA MET A 331 -16.87 6.95 24.15
C MET A 331 -15.88 7.83 24.90
N LEU A 332 -15.67 7.59 26.20
CA LEU A 332 -14.74 8.34 27.04
C LEU A 332 -13.34 7.72 27.16
N VAL A 333 -13.04 6.64 26.42
CA VAL A 333 -11.75 5.92 26.53
C VAL A 333 -10.53 6.79 26.23
N HIS A 334 -10.72 7.84 25.41
CA HIS A 334 -9.66 8.77 25.00
C HIS A 334 -9.36 9.83 26.08
N THR A 335 -10.21 10.00 27.09
CA THR A 335 -10.10 11.11 28.06
C THR A 335 -8.81 11.12 28.88
N PRO A 336 -8.22 9.97 29.30
CA PRO A 336 -6.96 10.01 30.05
C PRO A 336 -5.79 10.56 29.22
N PHE A 337 -5.83 10.43 27.90
CA PHE A 337 -4.73 10.82 27.00
C PHE A 337 -4.62 12.33 26.77
N PHE A 338 -5.60 13.12 27.25
CA PHE A 338 -5.42 14.57 27.39
C PHE A 338 -4.46 14.94 28.53
N PHE A 339 -4.25 14.02 29.47
CA PHE A 339 -3.51 14.28 30.71
C PHE A 339 -2.24 13.42 30.84
N ILE A 340 -2.15 12.34 30.06
CA ILE A 340 -1.03 11.40 30.07
C ILE A 340 -0.05 11.73 28.95
N ASP A 341 1.22 11.86 29.31
CA ASP A 341 2.33 11.96 28.36
C ASP A 341 2.67 10.59 27.76
N ALA A 342 2.81 10.54 26.44
CA ALA A 342 3.27 9.35 25.72
C ALA A 342 4.54 9.65 24.92
N GLY A 343 5.43 8.67 24.77
CA GLY A 343 6.62 8.78 23.90
C GLY A 343 6.32 8.71 22.40
N HIS A 344 5.04 8.67 21.99
CA HIS A 344 4.62 8.63 20.59
C HIS A 344 3.35 9.45 20.38
N THR A 345 3.15 9.97 19.17
CA THR A 345 1.91 10.65 18.79
C THR A 345 0.73 9.68 18.80
N TRP A 346 -0.33 10.03 19.52
CA TRP A 346 -1.60 9.33 19.42
C TRP A 346 -2.14 9.50 18.01
N SER A 347 -2.62 8.45 17.37
CA SER A 347 -3.35 8.53 16.09
C SER A 347 -4.79 8.09 16.31
N PRO A 348 -5.77 8.62 15.55
CA PRO A 348 -7.18 8.20 15.65
C PRO A 348 -7.36 6.68 15.58
N ARG A 349 -6.44 5.98 14.92
CA ARG A 349 -6.47 4.52 14.73
C ARG A 349 -6.34 3.70 16.02
N TYR A 350 -5.73 4.24 17.09
CA TYR A 350 -5.63 3.53 18.38
C TYR A 350 -6.98 3.38 19.10
N PHE A 351 -7.94 4.24 18.79
CA PHE A 351 -9.27 4.26 19.41
C PHE A 351 -10.32 3.52 18.57
N VAL A 352 -9.91 2.66 17.63
CA VAL A 352 -10.79 1.94 16.67
C VAL A 352 -11.99 1.23 17.33
N VAL A 353 -11.84 0.88 18.61
CA VAL A 353 -12.88 0.29 19.46
C VAL A 353 -14.12 1.17 19.65
N GLN A 354 -14.03 2.49 19.45
CA GLN A 354 -15.17 3.40 19.53
C GLN A 354 -16.13 3.24 18.35
N ILE A 355 -15.65 2.80 17.18
CA ILE A 355 -16.47 2.65 15.96
C ILE A 355 -17.66 1.71 16.20
N VAL A 356 -17.44 0.59 16.90
CA VAL A 356 -18.49 -0.39 17.22
C VAL A 356 -19.55 0.23 18.12
N ALA A 357 -19.12 0.92 19.18
CA ALA A 357 -20.04 1.56 20.11
C ALA A 357 -20.83 2.69 19.44
N LEU A 358 -20.19 3.45 18.55
CA LEU A 358 -20.86 4.49 17.76
C LEU A 358 -21.91 3.92 16.80
N ALA A 359 -21.63 2.79 16.13
CA ALA A 359 -22.61 2.11 15.30
C ALA A 359 -23.81 1.62 16.13
N MET A 360 -23.56 1.08 17.33
CA MET A 360 -24.61 0.69 18.26
C MET A 360 -25.46 1.88 18.69
N LEU A 361 -24.83 2.96 19.15
CA LEU A 361 -25.51 4.18 19.58
C LEU A 361 -26.35 4.77 18.45
N SER A 362 -25.81 4.84 17.23
CA SER A 362 -26.54 5.33 16.06
C SER A 362 -27.75 4.46 15.75
N GLY A 363 -27.61 3.13 15.84
CA GLY A 363 -28.71 2.19 15.68
C GLY A 363 -29.83 2.37 16.72
N PHE A 364 -29.47 2.59 17.99
CA PHE A 364 -30.46 2.91 19.04
C PHE A 364 -31.06 4.30 18.89
N GLY A 365 -30.34 5.26 18.30
CA GLY A 365 -30.88 6.58 17.95
C GLY A 365 -32.04 6.46 16.95
N VAL A 366 -31.90 5.59 15.93
CA VAL A 366 -32.99 5.30 14.98
C VAL A 366 -34.20 4.68 15.68
N VAL A 367 -33.97 3.80 16.67
CA VAL A 367 -35.04 3.19 17.46
C VAL A 367 -35.80 4.26 18.24
N GLY A 368 -35.08 5.16 18.93
CA GLY A 368 -35.69 6.27 19.66
C GLY A 368 -36.52 7.19 18.76
N LEU A 369 -36.03 7.51 17.57
CA LEU A 369 -36.79 8.28 16.57
C LEU A 369 -38.04 7.51 16.09
N ALA A 370 -37.91 6.22 15.81
CA ALA A 370 -39.02 5.38 15.36
C ALA A 370 -40.12 5.21 16.42
N GLU A 371 -39.75 5.23 17.71
CA GLU A 371 -40.69 5.23 18.83
C GLU A 371 -41.35 6.60 19.03
N ARG A 372 -40.63 7.69 18.78
CA ARG A 372 -41.18 9.06 18.85
C ARG A 372 -42.17 9.35 17.72
N PHE A 373 -41.94 8.78 16.54
CA PHE A 373 -42.74 8.98 15.32
C PHE A 373 -43.45 7.69 14.89
N GLN A 374 -44.25 7.10 15.79
CA GLN A 374 -44.91 5.79 15.59
C GLN A 374 -45.68 5.67 14.26
N ARG A 375 -46.42 6.71 13.87
CA ARG A 375 -47.19 6.76 12.61
C ARG A 375 -46.31 6.87 11.35
N ARG A 376 -45.01 7.16 11.50
CA ARG A 376 -44.05 7.38 10.40
C ARG A 376 -42.80 6.50 10.54
N ARG A 377 -42.90 5.34 11.21
CA ARG A 377 -41.79 4.39 11.40
C ARG A 377 -41.09 3.99 10.09
N ALA A 378 -41.86 3.77 9.03
CA ALA A 378 -41.32 3.47 7.70
C ALA A 378 -40.50 4.64 7.13
N ALA A 379 -40.95 5.88 7.35
CA ALA A 379 -40.22 7.08 6.90
C ALA A 379 -38.92 7.29 7.71
N VAL A 380 -38.93 7.05 9.02
CA VAL A 380 -37.71 7.09 9.86
C VAL A 380 -36.68 6.07 9.36
N PHE A 381 -37.14 4.87 9.00
CA PHE A 381 -36.26 3.85 8.42
C PHE A 381 -35.76 4.24 7.03
N GLY A 382 -36.62 4.81 6.18
CA GLY A 382 -36.23 5.35 4.88
C GLY A 382 -35.15 6.42 5.01
N VAL A 383 -35.27 7.33 5.98
CA VAL A 383 -34.25 8.34 6.28
C VAL A 383 -32.96 7.71 6.78
N ALA A 384 -33.02 6.69 7.63
CA ALA A 384 -31.82 5.97 8.08
C ALA A 384 -31.11 5.26 6.93
N LEU A 385 -31.85 4.68 5.98
CA LEU A 385 -31.30 4.03 4.80
C LEU A 385 -30.70 5.04 3.82
N LEU A 386 -31.38 6.18 3.60
CA LEU A 386 -30.83 7.31 2.83
C LEU A 386 -29.57 7.88 3.48
N TYR A 387 -29.54 7.95 4.81
CA TYR A 387 -28.37 8.40 5.54
C TYR A 387 -27.21 7.41 5.43
N ALA A 388 -27.48 6.10 5.54
CA ALA A 388 -26.47 5.07 5.28
C ALA A 388 -25.96 5.11 3.84
N ALA A 389 -26.84 5.33 2.86
CA ALA A 389 -26.46 5.55 1.47
C ALA A 389 -25.62 6.82 1.30
N PHE A 390 -25.93 7.90 2.02
CA PHE A 390 -25.15 9.13 2.03
C PHE A 390 -23.76 8.92 2.67
N LEU A 391 -23.65 8.11 3.72
CA LEU A 391 -22.35 7.67 4.26
C LEU A 391 -21.54 6.88 3.22
N CYS A 392 -22.21 6.02 2.43
CA CYS A 392 -21.58 5.30 1.31
C CYS A 392 -21.14 6.24 0.18
N LEU A 393 -21.92 7.26 -0.17
CA LEU A 393 -21.59 8.22 -1.22
C LEU A 393 -20.52 9.22 -0.77
N GLY A 394 -20.48 9.55 0.52
CA GLY A 394 -19.42 10.34 1.13
C GLY A 394 -18.07 9.61 1.23
N ARG A 395 -18.03 8.33 0.83
CA ARG A 395 -16.85 7.47 0.89
C ARG A 395 -15.75 7.83 -0.11
N ALA A 396 -16.09 8.41 -1.26
CA ALA A 396 -15.15 8.76 -2.33
C ALA A 396 -15.09 10.28 -2.47
N PRO A 397 -13.92 10.97 -2.38
CA PRO A 397 -12.55 10.58 -2.77
C PRO A 397 -11.47 10.85 -1.68
N ALA A 398 -11.86 11.12 -0.44
CA ALA A 398 -10.93 11.60 0.60
C ALA A 398 -9.95 10.54 1.14
N TYR A 399 -10.27 9.25 0.98
CA TYR A 399 -9.41 8.14 1.44
C TYR A 399 -8.32 7.81 0.42
N GLU A 400 -8.60 7.90 -0.89
CA GLU A 400 -7.65 7.57 -1.97
C GLU A 400 -6.70 8.73 -2.33
N LEU A 401 -7.11 9.99 -2.17
CA LEU A 401 -6.34 11.13 -2.71
C LEU A 401 -5.54 11.97 -1.71
N ARG A 402 -5.69 11.82 -0.37
CA ARG A 402 -5.19 12.88 0.54
C ARG A 402 -4.38 12.47 1.77
N HIS A 403 -4.26 11.20 2.09
CA HIS A 403 -3.36 10.79 3.18
C HIS A 403 -2.14 10.08 2.60
N SER A 404 -1.07 10.86 2.40
CA SER A 404 0.27 10.35 2.04
C SER A 404 0.66 9.14 2.89
N SER A 405 0.21 9.08 4.14
CA SER A 405 0.55 7.98 5.05
C SER A 405 -0.17 6.65 4.82
N HIS A 406 -1.29 6.55 4.08
CA HIS A 406 -2.06 5.29 3.91
C HIS A 406 -2.15 4.81 2.45
N THR A 407 -1.20 5.26 1.64
CA THR A 407 -0.97 4.81 0.26
C THR A 407 0.43 4.21 0.18
N ASP A 408 0.76 3.58 -0.93
CA ASP A 408 2.14 3.21 -1.26
C ASP A 408 2.97 4.40 -1.73
N LEU A 409 2.44 5.63 -1.71
CA LEU A 409 3.10 6.83 -2.24
C LEU A 409 3.41 6.76 -3.74
N GLY A 410 2.80 5.83 -4.48
CA GLY A 410 3.16 5.53 -5.86
C GLY A 410 4.43 4.69 -6.02
N MET A 411 4.98 4.16 -4.92
CA MET A 411 6.24 3.41 -4.93
C MET A 411 6.15 2.12 -5.74
N LYS A 412 4.95 1.52 -5.88
CA LYS A 412 4.80 0.32 -6.72
C LYS A 412 5.15 0.60 -8.18
N GLU A 413 4.74 1.75 -8.71
CA GLU A 413 5.06 2.11 -10.10
C GLU A 413 6.49 2.64 -10.26
N VAL A 414 6.98 3.40 -9.27
CA VAL A 414 8.39 3.83 -9.21
C VAL A 414 9.32 2.60 -9.19
N ALA A 415 9.01 1.59 -8.36
CA ALA A 415 9.78 0.35 -8.28
C ALA A 415 9.80 -0.42 -9.61
N ARG A 416 8.66 -0.51 -10.31
CA ARG A 416 8.61 -1.13 -11.65
C ARG A 416 9.45 -0.38 -12.66
N THR A 417 9.42 0.94 -12.63
CA THR A 417 10.23 1.78 -13.51
C THR A 417 11.71 1.57 -13.24
N LEU A 418 12.14 1.64 -11.98
CA LEU A 418 13.51 1.34 -11.58
C LEU A 418 13.93 -0.09 -11.96
N ALA A 419 13.08 -1.09 -11.77
CA ALA A 419 13.38 -2.47 -12.13
C ALA A 419 13.55 -2.68 -13.65
N ARG A 420 12.90 -1.85 -14.47
CA ARG A 420 13.04 -1.88 -15.95
C ARG A 420 14.26 -1.11 -16.45
N GLU A 421 14.67 -0.05 -15.75
CA GLU A 421 15.59 0.95 -16.31
C GLU A 421 16.91 1.13 -15.57
N ALA A 422 16.95 0.85 -14.27
CA ALA A 422 18.16 1.03 -13.49
C ALA A 422 19.22 -0.01 -13.85
N LEU A 423 20.49 0.41 -13.83
CA LEU A 423 21.63 -0.44 -14.10
C LEU A 423 22.42 -0.74 -12.81
N PRO A 424 23.23 -1.81 -12.76
CA PRO A 424 24.07 -2.09 -11.61
C PRO A 424 25.02 -0.90 -11.33
N ARG A 425 25.25 -0.52 -10.07
CA ARG A 425 26.00 0.68 -9.62
C ARG A 425 25.29 2.01 -9.75
N ASP A 426 24.07 2.05 -10.26
CA ASP A 426 23.26 3.26 -10.12
C ASP A 426 22.97 3.55 -8.64
N THR A 427 22.73 4.82 -8.33
CA THR A 427 22.39 5.28 -6.99
C THR A 427 20.95 5.77 -6.96
N ILE A 428 20.17 5.30 -6.00
CA ILE A 428 18.82 5.79 -5.72
C ILE A 428 18.92 6.78 -4.57
N ALA A 429 18.83 8.08 -4.88
CA ALA A 429 18.83 9.17 -3.91
C ALA A 429 17.39 9.52 -3.51
N ILE A 430 17.05 9.38 -2.24
CA ILE A 430 15.73 9.70 -1.69
C ILE A 430 15.82 11.05 -1.00
N VAL A 431 15.14 12.06 -1.53
CA VAL A 431 15.29 13.45 -1.07
C VAL A 431 14.07 13.93 -0.30
N GLY A 432 14.31 14.57 0.84
CA GLY A 432 13.24 15.21 1.61
C GLY A 432 12.34 14.21 2.34
N ALA A 433 12.92 13.11 2.83
CA ALA A 433 12.22 12.16 3.68
C ALA A 433 11.72 12.86 4.96
N GLN A 434 10.43 13.20 5.00
CA GLN A 434 9.78 13.89 6.10
C GLN A 434 8.68 13.03 6.74
N TRP A 435 8.22 13.44 7.93
CA TRP A 435 7.19 12.71 8.66
C TRP A 435 5.90 12.59 7.83
N GLY A 436 5.46 11.35 7.56
CA GLY A 436 4.29 11.06 6.73
C GLY A 436 4.55 10.81 5.23
N TRP A 437 5.79 10.97 4.76
CA TRP A 437 6.26 10.51 3.44
C TRP A 437 7.60 9.77 3.63
N ARG A 438 7.51 8.46 3.91
CA ARG A 438 8.65 7.58 4.13
C ARG A 438 8.71 6.53 3.02
N PRO A 439 9.12 6.93 1.80
CA PRO A 439 9.05 6.06 0.64
C PRO A 439 10.08 4.93 0.71
N SER A 440 11.21 5.11 1.40
CA SER A 440 12.36 4.19 1.37
C SER A 440 11.98 2.73 1.63
N ARG A 441 11.26 2.45 2.71
CA ARG A 441 10.87 1.08 3.07
C ARG A 441 9.86 0.49 2.10
N VAL A 442 8.87 1.28 1.67
CA VAL A 442 7.85 0.84 0.69
C VAL A 442 8.48 0.60 -0.68
N LEU A 443 9.37 1.48 -1.12
CA LEU A 443 10.14 1.36 -2.35
C LEU A 443 10.99 0.09 -2.34
N LYS A 444 11.81 -0.09 -1.31
CA LYS A 444 12.67 -1.27 -1.17
C LYS A 444 11.84 -2.55 -1.23
N TYR A 445 10.71 -2.59 -0.53
CA TYR A 445 9.79 -3.73 -0.55
C TYR A 445 9.29 -4.08 -1.97
N TYR A 446 8.81 -3.10 -2.74
CA TYR A 446 8.36 -3.39 -4.10
C TYR A 446 9.52 -3.67 -5.06
N LEU A 447 10.61 -2.92 -4.96
CA LEU A 447 11.76 -3.06 -5.84
C LEU A 447 12.44 -4.42 -5.67
N GLU A 448 12.59 -4.92 -4.44
CA GLU A 448 13.09 -6.27 -4.17
C GLU A 448 12.20 -7.34 -4.83
N ARG A 449 10.88 -7.16 -4.80
CA ARG A 449 9.93 -8.08 -5.44
C ARG A 449 10.01 -8.05 -6.96
N GLU A 450 10.09 -6.86 -7.56
CA GLU A 450 10.24 -6.70 -9.01
C GLU A 450 11.61 -7.23 -9.50
N LEU A 451 12.65 -7.14 -8.67
CA LEU A 451 14.00 -7.65 -8.95
C LEU A 451 14.27 -9.07 -8.46
N ALA A 452 13.26 -9.81 -8.00
CA ALA A 452 13.44 -11.17 -7.48
C ALA A 452 14.09 -12.13 -8.50
N GLN A 453 13.85 -11.90 -9.80
CA GLN A 453 14.45 -12.68 -10.90
C GLN A 453 15.84 -12.16 -11.33
N ASN A 454 16.27 -11.00 -10.82
CA ASN A 454 17.53 -10.31 -11.15
C ASN A 454 18.30 -9.90 -9.87
N PRO A 455 18.75 -10.85 -9.02
CA PRO A 455 19.39 -10.55 -7.73
C PRO A 455 20.74 -9.81 -7.84
N SER A 456 21.41 -9.94 -8.98
CA SER A 456 22.65 -9.21 -9.28
C SER A 456 22.41 -7.70 -9.46
N LEU A 457 21.25 -7.31 -10.00
CA LEU A 457 20.88 -5.90 -10.11
C LEU A 457 20.57 -5.33 -8.72
N TRP A 458 19.76 -6.04 -7.92
CA TRP A 458 19.44 -5.62 -6.55
C TRP A 458 20.69 -5.35 -5.70
N SER A 459 21.64 -6.30 -5.69
CA SER A 459 22.90 -6.15 -4.94
C SER A 459 23.86 -5.11 -5.51
N GLY A 460 23.68 -4.72 -6.77
CA GLY A 460 24.46 -3.69 -7.44
C GLY A 460 23.95 -2.27 -7.22
N LEU A 461 22.71 -2.07 -6.76
CA LEU A 461 22.14 -0.75 -6.52
C LEU A 461 22.63 -0.18 -5.19
N SER A 462 22.87 1.14 -5.17
CA SER A 462 23.18 1.89 -3.96
C SER A 462 22.02 2.80 -3.58
N PHE A 463 21.83 3.05 -2.28
CA PHE A 463 20.80 3.95 -1.77
C PHE A 463 21.46 5.10 -1.01
N ALA A 464 20.99 6.32 -1.23
CA ALA A 464 21.40 7.51 -0.51
C ALA A 464 20.16 8.21 0.04
N ASP A 465 20.13 8.46 1.35
CA ASP A 465 19.07 9.26 1.98
C ASP A 465 19.55 10.71 2.10
N CYS A 466 18.91 11.61 1.36
CA CYS A 466 19.26 13.03 1.27
C CYS A 466 18.26 13.87 2.09
N ARG A 467 18.74 14.54 3.13
CA ARG A 467 17.95 15.40 4.01
C ARG A 467 17.92 16.83 3.51
N GLU A 468 19.08 17.31 3.09
CA GLU A 468 19.28 18.64 2.56
C GLU A 468 19.73 18.59 1.10
N LEU A 469 19.63 19.73 0.41
CA LEU A 469 20.11 19.85 -0.98
C LEU A 469 21.62 19.56 -1.10
N ALA A 470 22.39 19.84 -0.04
CA ALA A 470 23.82 19.50 0.01
C ALA A 470 24.07 17.99 0.03
N ASP A 471 23.15 17.18 0.58
CA ASP A 471 23.27 15.71 0.53
C ASP A 471 23.04 15.19 -0.87
N LEU A 472 22.11 15.82 -1.60
CA LEU A 472 21.90 15.53 -3.00
C LEU A 472 23.16 15.89 -3.81
N ASP A 473 23.77 17.05 -3.58
CA ASP A 473 25.03 17.42 -4.24
C ASP A 473 26.14 16.40 -3.97
N ARG A 474 26.25 15.92 -2.72
CA ARG A 474 27.19 14.85 -2.37
C ARG A 474 26.89 13.56 -3.11
N ALA A 475 25.62 13.14 -3.20
CA ALA A 475 25.23 11.94 -3.94
C ALA A 475 25.50 12.07 -5.44
N LEU A 476 25.19 13.24 -6.03
CA LEU A 476 25.45 13.54 -7.44
C LEU A 476 26.95 13.60 -7.77
N ALA A 477 27.77 14.09 -6.84
CA ALA A 477 29.23 14.17 -6.96
C ALA A 477 29.93 12.83 -6.70
N ALA A 478 29.42 12.02 -5.76
CA ALA A 478 29.96 10.71 -5.41
C ALA A 478 29.57 9.59 -6.40
N ARG A 479 28.77 9.90 -7.42
CA ARG A 479 28.32 8.92 -8.41
C ARG A 479 29.51 8.25 -9.08
N ALA A 480 29.38 6.95 -9.32
CA ALA A 480 30.38 6.23 -10.11
C ALA A 480 30.44 6.83 -11.54
N PRO A 481 31.61 6.86 -12.19
CA PRO A 481 31.73 7.31 -13.57
C PRO A 481 30.73 6.56 -14.47
N ASN A 482 29.92 7.31 -15.21
CA ASN A 482 28.88 6.80 -16.12
C ASN A 482 27.74 6.01 -15.45
N ALA A 483 27.53 6.18 -14.13
CA ALA A 483 26.33 5.70 -13.45
C ALA A 483 25.30 6.81 -13.31
N ASN A 484 24.02 6.43 -13.33
CA ASN A 484 22.93 7.37 -13.12
C ASN A 484 22.63 7.49 -11.62
N VAL A 485 22.13 8.66 -11.24
CA VAL A 485 21.51 8.91 -9.94
C VAL A 485 20.01 9.07 -10.15
N TRP A 486 19.24 8.14 -9.62
CA TRP A 486 17.78 8.17 -9.62
C TRP A 486 17.33 8.96 -8.40
N VAL A 487 16.77 10.13 -8.61
CA VAL A 487 16.37 11.05 -7.53
C VAL A 487 14.88 10.92 -7.30
N LEU A 488 14.51 10.35 -6.15
CA LEU A 488 13.14 10.24 -5.70
C LEU A 488 12.78 11.42 -4.79
N SER A 489 11.79 12.21 -5.17
CA SER A 489 11.31 13.35 -4.40
C SER A 489 9.79 13.29 -4.19
N GLN A 490 9.29 14.16 -3.31
CA GLN A 490 7.86 14.48 -3.31
C GLN A 490 7.49 15.17 -4.63
N GLY A 491 6.19 15.16 -4.97
CA GLY A 491 5.67 15.84 -6.17
C GLY A 491 6.18 17.28 -6.29
N ALA A 492 6.33 17.76 -7.53
CA ALA A 492 7.08 18.98 -7.88
C ALA A 492 6.69 20.22 -7.07
N GLU A 493 5.40 20.40 -6.76
CA GLU A 493 4.88 21.52 -5.96
C GLU A 493 5.47 21.60 -4.55
N LYS A 494 5.84 20.45 -3.95
CA LYS A 494 6.31 20.36 -2.57
C LYS A 494 7.82 20.53 -2.42
N TRP A 495 8.57 20.52 -3.53
CA TRP A 495 10.03 20.62 -3.49
C TRP A 495 10.60 21.47 -4.65
N PRO A 496 10.17 22.73 -4.79
CA PRO A 496 10.55 23.57 -5.93
C PRO A 496 12.05 23.87 -6.01
N ALA A 497 12.73 23.97 -4.86
CA ALA A 497 14.17 24.23 -4.81
C ALA A 497 15.00 23.07 -5.41
N GLY A 498 14.61 21.82 -5.13
CA GLY A 498 15.26 20.65 -5.71
C GLY A 498 14.97 20.48 -7.19
N VAL A 499 13.75 20.77 -7.63
CA VAL A 499 13.40 20.82 -9.05
C VAL A 499 14.27 21.85 -9.78
N ALA A 500 14.44 23.04 -9.21
CA ALA A 500 15.31 24.07 -9.78
C ALA A 500 16.79 23.67 -9.82
N GLN A 501 17.26 22.87 -8.85
CA GLN A 501 18.63 22.34 -8.84
C GLN A 501 18.81 21.24 -9.89
N LEU A 502 17.88 20.29 -9.99
CA LEU A 502 17.91 19.23 -11.00
C LEU A 502 17.84 19.81 -12.42
N ALA A 503 17.02 20.85 -12.62
CA ALA A 503 16.90 21.55 -13.90
C ALA A 503 18.18 22.27 -14.37
N GLN A 504 19.16 22.51 -13.48
CA GLN A 504 20.47 23.06 -13.85
C GLN A 504 21.43 22.01 -14.40
N GLY A 505 21.14 20.72 -14.21
CA GLY A 505 21.95 19.60 -14.67
C GLY A 505 21.26 18.77 -15.76
N PRO A 506 21.94 17.71 -16.26
CA PRO A 506 21.34 16.70 -17.13
C PRO A 506 20.39 15.80 -16.33
N ALA A 507 19.21 16.33 -16.01
CA ALA A 507 18.17 15.64 -15.28
C ALA A 507 16.83 15.69 -16.03
N GLU A 508 16.07 14.61 -15.98
CA GLU A 508 14.72 14.54 -16.54
C GLU A 508 13.80 13.76 -15.59
N THR A 509 12.50 14.06 -15.67
CA THR A 509 11.48 13.30 -14.96
C THR A 509 11.17 12.03 -15.73
N VAL A 510 11.24 10.88 -15.06
CA VAL A 510 10.99 9.56 -15.67
C VAL A 510 9.63 9.01 -15.27
N ALA A 511 9.17 9.31 -14.05
CA ALA A 511 7.84 8.89 -13.59
C ALA A 511 7.24 9.91 -12.63
N ASP A 512 5.97 10.23 -12.82
CA ASP A 512 5.15 10.99 -11.89
C ASP A 512 4.01 10.10 -11.38
N ALA A 513 4.07 9.74 -10.10
CA ALA A 513 3.03 8.96 -9.43
C ALA A 513 2.07 9.84 -8.60
N GLY A 514 2.03 11.15 -8.89
CA GLY A 514 1.23 12.19 -8.23
C GLY A 514 1.76 12.60 -6.86
N LEU A 515 2.02 11.64 -5.97
CA LEU A 515 2.58 11.89 -4.63
C LEU A 515 4.11 11.91 -4.60
N SER A 516 4.72 11.21 -5.55
CA SER A 516 6.17 11.04 -5.64
C SER A 516 6.61 11.19 -7.08
N LEU A 517 7.75 11.83 -7.27
CA LEU A 517 8.34 12.13 -8.55
C LEU A 517 9.69 11.44 -8.63
N LEU A 518 9.91 10.67 -9.70
CA LEU A 518 11.17 10.02 -9.98
C LEU A 518 11.87 10.78 -11.10
N TRP A 519 13.05 11.27 -10.78
CA TRP A 519 13.98 11.84 -11.73
C TRP A 519 15.10 10.85 -11.99
N VAL A 520 15.70 10.97 -13.15
CA VAL A 520 17.03 10.46 -13.40
C VAL A 520 17.96 11.65 -13.57
N TYR A 521 19.20 11.50 -13.11
CA TYR A 521 20.29 12.44 -13.30
C TYR A 521 21.47 11.64 -13.79
N GLY A 522 22.02 11.96 -14.96
CA GLY A 522 23.04 11.14 -15.57
C GLY A 522 24.20 11.94 -16.14
N CYS A 523 24.98 11.29 -16.99
CA CYS A 523 26.05 11.93 -17.71
C CYS A 523 25.54 12.28 -19.11
N GLY A 524 25.59 13.56 -19.48
CA GLY A 524 25.22 13.96 -20.83
C GLY A 524 26.16 13.31 -21.87
N THR A 525 25.61 12.69 -22.89
CA THR A 525 26.36 12.12 -24.01
C THR A 525 25.79 12.57 -25.36
N VAL A 526 26.38 12.07 -26.43
CA VAL A 526 25.99 12.35 -27.81
C VAL A 526 25.65 11.02 -28.47
N ASN A 527 24.48 10.95 -29.10
CA ASN A 527 24.17 9.82 -29.96
C ASN A 527 25.03 9.99 -31.21
N LEU A 528 25.99 9.10 -31.40
CA LEU A 528 26.84 9.12 -32.58
C LEU A 528 26.03 8.79 -33.85
N LEU A 529 24.91 8.06 -33.71
CA LEU A 529 24.03 7.69 -34.83
C LEU A 529 23.07 8.82 -35.19
N GLY A 530 22.79 8.95 -36.49
CA GLY A 530 21.70 9.81 -36.99
C GLY A 530 20.40 9.02 -37.21
N GLY A 531 19.27 9.59 -36.81
CA GLY A 531 17.93 9.06 -37.10
C GLY A 531 17.50 7.83 -36.28
N GLY A 532 18.18 7.52 -35.18
CA GLY A 532 17.87 6.38 -34.32
C GLY A 532 16.59 6.51 -33.47
N ASP A 533 16.05 7.73 -33.35
CA ASP A 533 14.78 8.06 -32.69
C ASP A 533 13.58 8.14 -33.66
N PHE A 534 13.85 8.07 -34.97
CA PHE A 534 12.86 8.20 -36.04
C PHE A 534 12.08 9.53 -36.07
N GLU A 535 12.58 10.60 -35.45
CA GLU A 535 11.87 11.89 -35.34
C GLU A 535 12.34 13.01 -36.27
N GLU A 536 13.58 13.02 -36.70
CA GLU A 536 14.08 14.00 -37.67
C GLU A 536 13.87 13.51 -39.12
N PRO A 537 14.04 14.37 -40.15
CA PRO A 537 14.07 13.91 -41.54
C PRO A 537 15.09 12.78 -41.70
N LEU A 538 14.63 11.60 -42.11
CA LEU A 538 15.44 10.39 -42.26
C LEU A 538 16.30 10.41 -43.54
N ASP A 539 16.78 11.58 -43.93
CA ASP A 539 17.55 11.81 -45.14
C ASP A 539 18.85 11.00 -45.07
N GLY A 540 18.94 9.94 -45.88
CA GLY A 540 20.08 9.02 -45.91
C GLY A 540 19.92 7.74 -45.09
N LEU A 541 18.79 7.51 -44.40
CA LEU A 541 18.49 6.22 -43.76
C LEU A 541 17.82 5.26 -44.76
N GLU A 542 18.46 4.11 -45.02
CA GLU A 542 17.90 3.07 -45.90
C GLU A 542 16.82 2.26 -45.17
N MET A 543 15.55 2.54 -45.48
CA MET A 543 14.41 1.80 -44.91
C MET A 543 14.10 0.54 -45.73
N PRO A 544 13.96 -0.64 -45.10
CA PRO A 544 13.57 -1.86 -45.79
C PRO A 544 12.13 -1.78 -46.28
N LYS A 545 11.82 -2.47 -47.39
CA LYS A 545 10.49 -2.44 -48.03
C LYS A 545 9.36 -2.94 -47.13
N GLU A 546 9.68 -3.87 -46.24
CA GLU A 546 8.75 -4.48 -45.29
C GLU A 546 8.64 -3.69 -43.98
N GLY A 547 9.35 -2.57 -43.88
CA GLY A 547 9.36 -1.70 -42.72
C GLY A 547 8.44 -0.49 -42.89
N VAL A 548 7.72 -0.14 -41.83
CA VAL A 548 6.86 1.05 -41.76
C VAL A 548 7.15 1.83 -40.48
N LEU A 549 6.94 3.15 -40.51
CA LEU A 549 6.93 3.97 -39.31
C LEU A 549 5.52 3.96 -38.70
N VAL A 550 5.41 3.57 -37.44
CA VAL A 550 4.15 3.58 -36.67
C VAL A 550 4.16 4.72 -35.67
N SER A 551 2.98 5.18 -35.24
CA SER A 551 2.86 6.27 -34.26
C SER A 551 1.72 6.05 -33.25
N GLY A 552 1.64 6.91 -32.22
CA GLY A 552 0.64 6.80 -31.15
C GLY A 552 0.93 5.63 -30.20
N ASP A 553 -0.11 4.92 -29.75
CA ASP A 553 0.00 3.84 -28.74
C ASP A 553 0.87 2.65 -29.18
N GLU A 554 1.13 2.50 -30.48
CA GLU A 554 1.98 1.44 -31.02
C GLU A 554 3.48 1.78 -30.96
N ALA A 555 3.82 3.08 -30.96
CA ALA A 555 5.19 3.57 -30.89
C ALA A 555 5.67 3.68 -29.43
N TYR A 556 6.98 3.59 -29.23
CA TYR A 556 7.57 3.87 -27.93
C TYR A 556 7.36 5.34 -27.58
N GLY A 557 6.74 5.61 -26.42
CA GLY A 557 6.47 6.96 -25.97
C GLY A 557 5.58 7.78 -26.92
N GLY A 558 4.51 7.21 -27.50
CA GLY A 558 3.52 8.01 -28.28
C GLY A 558 4.04 8.64 -29.57
N GLY A 559 5.22 8.20 -30.02
CA GLY A 559 6.05 8.85 -31.01
C GLY A 559 5.98 8.33 -32.42
N ARG A 560 7.14 8.24 -33.07
CA ARG A 560 7.39 7.37 -34.23
C ARG A 560 8.39 6.28 -33.89
N SER A 561 8.06 5.04 -34.25
CA SER A 561 8.96 3.90 -34.15
C SER A 561 8.98 3.11 -35.45
N PHE A 562 10.07 2.41 -35.73
CA PHE A 562 10.13 1.48 -36.85
C PHE A 562 9.44 0.17 -36.50
N ARG A 563 8.60 -0.35 -37.40
CA ARG A 563 7.98 -1.68 -37.32
C ARG A 563 8.28 -2.47 -38.58
N ALA A 564 8.59 -3.74 -38.43
CA ALA A 564 8.59 -4.68 -39.55
C ALA A 564 7.89 -5.99 -39.20
N ASP A 565 7.14 -6.53 -40.17
CA ASP A 565 6.39 -7.78 -40.07
C ASP A 565 6.96 -8.80 -41.06
N VAL A 566 7.31 -9.97 -40.55
CA VAL A 566 7.76 -11.11 -41.36
C VAL A 566 6.81 -12.28 -41.16
N SER A 567 5.88 -12.44 -42.12
CA SER A 567 4.89 -13.52 -42.11
C SER A 567 5.54 -14.93 -42.01
N PRO A 568 5.00 -15.81 -41.15
CA PRO A 568 5.48 -17.18 -41.01
C PRO A 568 5.16 -18.07 -42.23
N ASP A 569 4.17 -17.70 -43.04
CA ASP A 569 3.63 -18.53 -44.13
C ASP A 569 4.53 -18.59 -45.37
N LYS A 570 5.54 -17.73 -45.45
CA LYS A 570 6.53 -17.75 -46.54
C LYS A 570 7.58 -18.83 -46.28
N ASP A 571 7.97 -19.53 -47.35
CA ASP A 571 9.12 -20.45 -47.38
C ASP A 571 10.31 -19.84 -46.65
N VAL A 572 10.90 -20.58 -45.70
CA VAL A 572 11.97 -20.09 -44.81
C VAL A 572 13.17 -19.52 -45.57
N GLU A 573 13.42 -20.00 -46.80
CA GLU A 573 14.51 -19.52 -47.67
C GLU A 573 14.15 -18.28 -48.50
N LYS A 574 12.84 -17.98 -48.65
CA LYS A 574 12.32 -16.80 -49.37
C LYS A 574 11.80 -15.70 -48.43
N ARG A 575 11.95 -15.87 -47.11
CA ARG A 575 11.52 -14.86 -46.13
C ARG A 575 12.31 -13.57 -46.32
N PRO A 576 11.64 -12.41 -46.32
CA PRO A 576 12.32 -11.13 -46.37
C PRO A 576 13.19 -10.96 -45.12
N MET A 577 14.28 -10.21 -45.26
CA MET A 577 15.21 -9.93 -44.16
C MET A 577 15.24 -8.43 -43.84
N PRO A 578 14.12 -7.84 -43.38
CA PRO A 578 14.04 -6.41 -43.14
C PRO A 578 15.12 -6.00 -42.14
N THR A 579 16.02 -5.13 -42.57
CA THR A 579 17.12 -4.61 -41.77
C THR A 579 17.22 -3.12 -42.03
N VAL A 580 17.15 -2.33 -40.96
CA VAL A 580 17.43 -0.89 -41.01
C VAL A 580 18.87 -0.65 -40.58
N TRP A 581 19.59 0.19 -41.32
CA TRP A 581 21.03 0.45 -41.12
C TRP A 581 21.28 1.92 -40.78
N PHE A 582 21.99 2.15 -39.68
CA PHE A 582 22.34 3.46 -39.16
C PHE A 582 23.84 3.67 -39.25
N SER A 583 24.26 4.87 -39.63
CA SER A 583 25.68 5.23 -39.67
C SER A 583 25.99 6.24 -38.57
N PRO A 584 27.17 6.17 -37.94
CA PRO A 584 27.64 7.25 -37.08
C PRO A 584 27.90 8.52 -37.90
N VAL A 585 27.15 9.59 -37.61
CA VAL A 585 27.21 10.87 -38.32
C VAL A 585 27.65 12.03 -37.42
N ARG A 586 27.99 11.74 -36.16
CA ARG A 586 28.48 12.73 -35.19
C ARG A 586 29.74 12.24 -34.49
N ASP A 587 30.64 13.16 -34.18
CA ASP A 587 31.76 12.88 -33.28
C ASP A 587 31.30 12.81 -31.81
N PRO A 588 32.16 12.35 -30.87
CA PRO A 588 31.83 12.33 -29.44
C PRO A 588 31.54 13.71 -28.82
N GLN A 589 31.85 14.80 -29.51
CA GLN A 589 31.55 16.18 -29.10
C GLN A 589 30.21 16.68 -29.68
N GLY A 590 29.58 15.94 -30.58
CA GLY A 590 28.31 16.28 -31.23
C GLY A 590 28.44 17.03 -32.55
N SER A 591 29.66 17.22 -33.06
CA SER A 591 29.89 17.88 -34.35
C SER A 591 29.49 16.93 -35.50
N PRO A 592 28.87 17.43 -36.58
CA PRO A 592 28.56 16.61 -37.76
C PRO A 592 29.84 16.07 -38.42
N GLY A 593 29.91 14.78 -38.67
CA GLY A 593 31.04 14.12 -39.33
C GLY A 593 31.07 12.60 -39.11
N PRO A 594 31.80 11.84 -39.93
CA PRO A 594 31.92 10.39 -39.73
C PRO A 594 32.59 10.10 -38.37
N ALA A 595 31.88 9.39 -37.49
CA ALA A 595 32.45 9.01 -36.20
C ALA A 595 33.46 7.87 -36.38
N VAL A 596 34.69 8.06 -35.90
CA VAL A 596 35.71 7.00 -35.83
C VAL A 596 35.73 6.45 -34.42
N LEU A 597 35.51 5.14 -34.27
CA LEU A 597 35.59 4.49 -32.96
C LEU A 597 37.06 4.24 -32.62
N GLU A 598 37.52 4.86 -31.54
CA GLU A 598 38.87 4.71 -30.99
C GLU A 598 39.13 3.30 -30.41
N ASP A 599 40.31 2.75 -30.69
CA ASP A 599 40.76 1.47 -30.17
C ASP A 599 40.89 1.47 -28.64
N GLY A 600 40.43 0.38 -28.02
CA GLY A 600 40.44 0.21 -26.56
C GLY A 600 39.41 1.05 -25.80
N VAL A 601 38.64 1.91 -26.49
CA VAL A 601 37.54 2.68 -25.89
C VAL A 601 36.25 1.88 -25.95
N THR A 602 35.50 1.91 -24.86
CA THR A 602 34.20 1.27 -24.75
C THR A 602 33.09 2.19 -25.23
N TYR A 603 32.33 1.71 -26.22
CA TYR A 603 31.11 2.31 -26.71
C TYR A 603 29.91 1.45 -26.31
N SER A 604 28.83 2.09 -25.87
CA SER A 604 27.57 1.41 -25.60
C SER A 604 26.63 1.62 -26.78
N LEU A 605 26.13 0.51 -27.31
CA LEU A 605 25.06 0.48 -28.29
C LEU A 605 23.78 0.07 -27.57
N SER A 606 22.80 0.97 -27.49
CA SER A 606 21.51 0.69 -26.86
C SER A 606 20.33 0.91 -27.80
N LEU A 607 19.23 0.21 -27.56
CA LEU A 607 17.99 0.34 -28.32
C LEU A 607 16.77 -0.04 -27.48
N ARG A 608 15.62 0.55 -27.78
CA ARG A 608 14.31 0.04 -27.35
C ARG A 608 13.80 -0.92 -28.41
N LEU A 609 13.31 -2.07 -27.95
CA LEU A 609 12.77 -3.10 -28.82
C LEU A 609 11.53 -3.74 -28.21
N LYS A 610 10.52 -3.96 -29.06
CA LYS A 610 9.33 -4.77 -28.77
C LYS A 610 9.25 -5.89 -29.80
N CYS A 611 8.77 -7.07 -29.39
CA CYS A 611 8.69 -8.25 -30.24
C CYS A 611 7.38 -8.99 -30.02
N ALA A 612 6.73 -9.41 -31.11
CA ALA A 612 5.54 -10.25 -31.07
C ALA A 612 5.77 -11.50 -31.92
N ASP A 613 5.70 -12.66 -31.27
CA ASP A 613 5.81 -14.00 -31.85
C ASP A 613 7.06 -14.18 -32.72
N LEU A 614 8.19 -13.67 -32.21
CA LEU A 614 9.41 -13.62 -32.98
C LEU A 614 10.14 -14.98 -32.94
N LEU A 615 9.91 -15.79 -33.97
CA LEU A 615 10.40 -17.17 -34.04
C LEU A 615 11.66 -17.28 -34.90
N PRO A 616 12.64 -18.10 -34.50
CA PRO A 616 13.80 -18.38 -35.34
C PRO A 616 13.40 -19.12 -36.62
N GLY A 617 14.18 -18.94 -37.68
CA GLY A 617 14.03 -19.67 -38.94
C GLY A 617 14.56 -21.11 -38.85
N LYS A 618 15.03 -21.65 -39.98
CA LYS A 618 15.56 -23.03 -40.10
C LYS A 618 16.68 -23.35 -39.09
N PHE A 619 17.38 -22.33 -38.61
CA PHE A 619 18.42 -22.44 -37.59
C PHE A 619 18.14 -21.45 -36.45
N PRO A 620 18.42 -21.80 -35.18
CA PRO A 620 18.25 -20.90 -34.03
C PRO A 620 18.99 -19.56 -34.16
N SER A 621 20.07 -19.52 -34.97
CA SER A 621 20.82 -18.29 -35.23
C SER A 621 20.13 -17.33 -36.20
N ARG A 622 19.16 -17.78 -37.00
CA ARG A 622 18.42 -16.97 -37.98
C ARG A 622 17.19 -16.35 -37.34
N VAL A 623 17.40 -15.24 -36.64
CA VAL A 623 16.36 -14.53 -35.88
C VAL A 623 16.62 -13.01 -35.95
N LEU A 624 15.95 -12.19 -35.16
CA LEU A 624 16.24 -10.75 -35.05
C LEU A 624 17.64 -10.55 -34.47
N ARG A 625 18.44 -9.72 -35.16
CA ARG A 625 19.82 -9.45 -34.81
C ARG A 625 20.11 -7.96 -34.70
N VAL A 626 21.02 -7.64 -33.78
CA VAL A 626 21.76 -6.37 -33.78
C VAL A 626 23.17 -6.65 -34.30
N MET A 627 23.55 -5.93 -35.33
CA MET A 627 24.70 -6.21 -36.19
C MET A 627 25.56 -4.96 -36.35
N VAL A 628 26.86 -5.16 -36.54
CA VAL A 628 27.79 -4.08 -36.93
C VAL A 628 28.50 -4.51 -38.21
N SER A 629 28.56 -3.63 -39.19
CA SER A 629 29.34 -3.82 -40.42
C SER A 629 30.31 -2.67 -40.61
N GLY A 630 31.39 -2.90 -41.35
CA GLY A 630 32.38 -1.88 -41.67
C GLY A 630 33.49 -2.42 -42.56
N ARG A 631 34.54 -1.62 -42.76
CA ARG A 631 35.72 -1.96 -43.57
C ARG A 631 36.98 -1.87 -42.73
N GLU A 632 37.73 -2.96 -42.67
CA GLU A 632 39.03 -3.01 -41.97
C GLU A 632 40.07 -2.12 -42.68
N PRO A 633 41.15 -1.70 -41.99
CA PRO A 633 42.28 -1.01 -42.62
C PRO A 633 42.90 -1.78 -43.80
N SER A 634 42.80 -3.12 -43.77
CA SER A 634 43.23 -4.04 -44.84
C SER A 634 42.38 -3.95 -46.11
N GLY A 635 41.24 -3.25 -46.06
CA GLY A 635 40.24 -3.18 -47.14
C GLY A 635 39.21 -4.32 -47.12
N LYS A 636 39.34 -5.29 -46.21
CA LYS A 636 38.38 -6.39 -46.03
C LYS A 636 37.08 -5.91 -45.38
N SER A 637 35.93 -6.40 -45.86
CA SER A 637 34.63 -6.13 -45.22
C SER A 637 34.47 -6.94 -43.94
N TYR A 638 34.02 -6.27 -42.88
CA TYR A 638 33.70 -6.87 -41.59
C TYR A 638 32.19 -6.91 -41.38
N PHE A 639 31.74 -7.99 -40.73
CA PHE A 639 30.35 -8.18 -40.33
C PHE A 639 30.31 -8.95 -39.00
N GLY A 640 29.77 -8.34 -37.95
CA GLY A 640 29.64 -8.92 -36.62
C GLY A 640 28.18 -8.97 -36.17
N ASP A 641 27.78 -10.10 -35.58
CA ASP A 641 26.49 -10.26 -34.89
C ASP A 641 26.72 -10.10 -33.38
N PHE A 642 26.01 -9.18 -32.72
CA PHE A 642 26.23 -8.88 -31.30
C PHE A 642 25.07 -9.30 -30.39
N LEU A 643 23.84 -9.31 -30.93
CA LEU A 643 22.66 -9.69 -30.16
C LEU A 643 21.73 -10.54 -31.03
N ARG A 644 21.11 -11.54 -30.41
CA ARG A 644 20.09 -12.41 -31.03
C ARG A 644 18.87 -12.43 -30.12
N ILE A 645 17.71 -12.10 -30.66
CA ILE A 645 16.49 -11.91 -29.88
C ILE A 645 15.39 -12.78 -30.49
N SER A 646 14.65 -13.50 -29.65
CA SER A 646 13.55 -14.39 -30.04
C SER A 646 12.46 -14.38 -28.97
N GLY A 647 11.22 -14.66 -29.33
CA GLY A 647 10.08 -14.71 -28.42
C GLY A 647 9.27 -13.41 -28.43
N THR A 648 8.37 -13.31 -27.45
CA THR A 648 7.43 -12.20 -27.32
C THR A 648 7.79 -11.37 -26.10
N HIS A 649 8.05 -10.09 -26.30
CA HIS A 649 8.45 -9.15 -25.26
C HIS A 649 7.82 -7.79 -25.55
N ASP A 650 7.32 -7.14 -24.50
CA ASP A 650 6.99 -5.72 -24.58
C ASP A 650 8.26 -4.86 -24.67
N TRP A 651 8.12 -3.54 -24.84
CA TRP A 651 9.23 -2.59 -24.93
C TRP A 651 10.26 -2.80 -23.82
N ARG A 652 11.49 -3.16 -24.19
CA ARG A 652 12.64 -3.31 -23.29
C ARG A 652 13.86 -2.65 -23.91
N ARG A 653 14.76 -2.17 -23.06
CA ARG A 653 16.07 -1.68 -23.49
C ARG A 653 17.01 -2.87 -23.66
N TYR A 654 17.69 -2.93 -24.80
CA TYR A 654 18.79 -3.84 -25.05
C TYR A 654 20.09 -3.05 -25.14
N GLU A 655 21.18 -3.68 -24.72
CA GLU A 655 22.50 -3.06 -24.65
C GLU A 655 23.56 -4.03 -25.17
N VAL A 656 24.50 -3.50 -25.95
CA VAL A 656 25.68 -4.18 -26.46
C VAL A 656 26.89 -3.28 -26.22
N GLN A 657 27.95 -3.85 -25.67
CA GLN A 657 29.24 -3.17 -25.55
C GLN A 657 30.06 -3.38 -26.81
N LEU A 658 30.59 -2.31 -27.38
CA LEU A 658 31.42 -2.28 -28.57
C LEU A 658 32.79 -1.68 -28.21
N VAL A 659 33.84 -2.46 -28.40
CA VAL A 659 35.22 -2.11 -28.03
C VAL A 659 36.13 -2.47 -29.22
N PRO A 660 36.52 -1.49 -30.05
CA PRO A 660 37.48 -1.71 -31.12
C PRO A 660 38.82 -2.23 -30.57
N GLY A 661 39.36 -3.26 -31.22
CA GLY A 661 40.53 -4.02 -30.77
C GLY A 661 40.21 -5.19 -29.82
N LEU A 662 38.99 -5.30 -29.28
CA LEU A 662 38.58 -6.41 -28.41
C LEU A 662 37.48 -7.27 -29.03
N ASN A 663 36.30 -6.68 -29.27
CA ASN A 663 35.17 -7.39 -29.90
C ASN A 663 34.75 -6.78 -31.26
N LEU A 664 35.40 -5.68 -31.65
CA LEU A 664 35.40 -5.13 -32.99
C LEU A 664 36.84 -5.08 -33.53
N PRO A 665 37.07 -5.19 -34.85
CA PRO A 665 38.40 -4.98 -35.42
C PRO A 665 38.91 -3.57 -35.15
N SER A 666 40.22 -3.44 -34.90
CA SER A 666 40.92 -2.17 -34.76
C SER A 666 40.85 -1.32 -36.04
N GLY A 667 40.63 -0.02 -35.88
CA GLY A 667 40.64 0.94 -37.00
C GLY A 667 39.54 0.75 -38.05
N LEU A 668 38.41 0.15 -37.68
CA LEU A 668 37.27 -0.08 -38.56
C LEU A 668 36.70 1.25 -39.11
N ARG A 669 36.50 1.33 -40.43
CA ARG A 669 35.92 2.48 -41.15
C ARG A 669 34.53 2.14 -41.69
N ASP A 670 33.79 3.15 -42.13
CA ASP A 670 32.46 3.01 -42.76
C ASP A 670 31.48 2.20 -41.90
N ILE A 671 31.49 2.45 -40.59
CA ILE A 671 30.74 1.66 -39.62
C ILE A 671 29.24 1.85 -39.83
N LYS A 672 28.50 0.75 -39.90
CA LYS A 672 27.03 0.76 -39.89
C LYS A 672 26.49 -0.20 -38.83
N VAL A 673 25.51 0.26 -38.08
CA VAL A 673 24.75 -0.53 -37.10
C VAL A 673 23.45 -0.96 -37.74
N GLY A 674 23.19 -2.27 -37.76
CA GLY A 674 22.00 -2.85 -38.37
C GLY A 674 21.10 -3.52 -37.34
N VAL A 675 19.79 -3.25 -37.41
CA VAL A 675 18.79 -3.98 -36.63
C VAL A 675 17.81 -4.62 -37.60
N GLY A 676 17.69 -5.95 -37.56
CA GLY A 676 16.87 -6.64 -38.56
C GLY A 676 16.65 -8.12 -38.35
N ASN A 677 15.55 -8.63 -38.91
CA ASN A 677 15.22 -10.05 -38.88
C ASN A 677 15.98 -10.80 -39.97
N ARG A 678 16.88 -11.73 -39.60
CA ARG A 678 17.75 -12.45 -40.54
C ARG A 678 17.26 -13.88 -40.81
N GLY A 679 16.00 -14.00 -41.22
CA GLY A 679 15.38 -15.25 -41.69
C GLY A 679 14.44 -15.94 -40.70
N GLY A 680 14.11 -15.30 -39.57
CA GLY A 680 13.03 -15.69 -38.68
C GLY A 680 11.66 -15.21 -39.17
N SER A 681 10.63 -15.30 -38.32
CA SER A 681 9.29 -14.76 -38.56
C SER A 681 8.79 -14.01 -37.33
N GLY A 682 7.68 -13.28 -37.46
CA GLY A 682 7.08 -12.48 -36.41
C GLY A 682 7.27 -10.98 -36.64
N THR A 683 6.80 -10.18 -35.69
CA THR A 683 6.83 -8.71 -35.76
C THR A 683 7.81 -8.15 -34.75
N PHE A 684 8.55 -7.11 -35.14
CA PHE A 684 9.40 -6.36 -34.23
C PHE A 684 9.28 -4.86 -34.45
N TRP A 685 9.47 -4.12 -33.35
CA TRP A 685 9.54 -2.67 -33.33
C TRP A 685 10.89 -2.23 -32.76
N VAL A 686 11.47 -1.20 -33.35
CA VAL A 686 12.75 -0.59 -32.94
C VAL A 686 12.52 0.89 -32.71
N ASP A 687 13.06 1.40 -31.60
CA ASP A 687 13.11 2.83 -31.29
C ASP A 687 14.37 3.15 -30.47
N ASN A 688 14.71 4.42 -30.41
CA ASN A 688 15.74 4.99 -29.55
C ASN A 688 17.09 4.24 -29.65
N LEU A 689 17.54 3.99 -30.88
CA LEU A 689 18.84 3.37 -31.16
C LEU A 689 19.95 4.41 -30.95
N GLN A 690 20.86 4.12 -30.01
CA GLN A 690 21.93 5.03 -29.61
C GLN A 690 23.27 4.33 -29.63
N LEU A 691 24.29 5.00 -30.17
CA LEU A 691 25.69 4.62 -30.00
C LEU A 691 26.40 5.73 -29.24
N GLU A 692 27.02 5.42 -28.12
CA GLU A 692 27.58 6.43 -27.21
C GLU A 692 29.01 6.07 -26.82
N LYS A 693 29.91 7.07 -26.73
CA LYS A 693 31.29 6.90 -26.24
C LYS A 693 31.34 6.80 -24.71
N GLN A 694 30.66 5.80 -24.17
CA GLN A 694 30.69 5.50 -22.74
C GLN A 694 30.37 4.01 -22.50
N PRO A 695 30.84 3.44 -21.37
CA PRO A 695 30.64 2.04 -21.07
C PRO A 695 29.21 1.66 -20.69
N ARG A 696 28.26 2.59 -20.63
CA ARG A 696 26.87 2.32 -20.24
C ARG A 696 25.94 3.32 -20.91
N PRO A 697 24.75 2.91 -21.38
CA PRO A 697 23.81 3.84 -21.98
C PRO A 697 23.21 4.77 -20.95
N THR A 698 22.83 5.97 -21.37
CA THR A 698 22.18 6.97 -20.53
C THR A 698 20.92 7.50 -21.20
N PRO A 699 19.91 7.94 -20.43
CA PRO A 699 18.78 8.68 -21.01
C PRO A 699 19.20 10.08 -21.53
N PHE A 700 20.30 10.65 -21.04
CA PHE A 700 20.75 12.02 -21.33
C PHE A 700 21.58 12.17 -22.60
N THR A 701 21.10 11.61 -23.69
CA THR A 701 21.81 11.64 -24.96
C THR A 701 21.29 12.81 -25.81
N ARG A 702 22.16 13.77 -26.18
CA ARG A 702 21.78 14.85 -27.12
C ARG A 702 21.37 14.18 -28.44
N SER A 703 20.23 14.62 -29.01
CA SER A 703 19.52 14.00 -30.16
C SER A 703 18.87 12.63 -29.91
N ALA A 704 18.47 12.34 -28.67
CA ALA A 704 17.54 11.27 -28.35
C ALA A 704 16.11 11.79 -28.12
N ARG A 705 15.14 10.90 -28.25
CA ARG A 705 13.79 11.09 -27.72
C ARG A 705 13.86 11.14 -26.19
N THR A 706 13.70 12.33 -25.61
CA THR A 706 13.37 12.46 -24.18
C THR A 706 11.99 11.83 -23.97
N ASP A 707 11.86 10.93 -23.00
CA ASP A 707 10.63 10.15 -22.78
C ASP A 707 9.41 11.09 -22.62
N PRO A 708 8.35 10.99 -23.42
CA PRO A 708 7.28 11.99 -23.44
C PRO A 708 6.17 11.70 -22.41
N SER A 709 6.52 11.24 -21.21
CA SER A 709 5.59 11.32 -20.07
C SER A 709 5.63 12.68 -19.36
N GLY A 710 6.51 13.60 -19.78
CA GLY A 710 6.57 14.98 -19.28
C GLY A 710 6.11 16.02 -20.30
N GLY A 711 4.82 16.38 -20.30
CA GLY A 711 4.37 17.66 -20.86
C GLY A 711 3.06 17.62 -21.65
N GLY A 712 1.95 17.93 -20.97
CA GLY A 712 0.71 18.41 -21.61
C GLY A 712 -0.57 17.73 -21.13
N GLY A 713 -1.10 18.17 -19.99
CA GLY A 713 -2.42 17.77 -19.48
C GLY A 713 -2.55 17.92 -17.97
#